data_AF-A0A2V5VIA9-F1
#
_entry.id   AF-A0A2V5VIA9-F1
#
_cell.length_a   1.000
_cell.length_b   1.000
_cell.length_c   1.000
_cell.angle_alpha   90.00
_cell.angle_beta   90.00
_cell.angle_gamma   90.00
#
_symmetry.space_group_name_H-M   'P 1'
#
loop_
_entity.id
_entity.type
_entity.pdbx_description
1 polymer ?
#
loop_
_entity_poly.entity_id
_entity_poly.type
_entity_poly.pdbx_seq_one_letter_code
_entity_poly.pdbx_strand_id
1 'polypeptide(L)'
;MQGPQFSQAAGFHTNNFQLTLSVTNQDAAIHYTLDGSDPTESSPLFSGPILITNRTAAPNNLSLIPTVPSGYQPPTSLVFKGTVVRAKAFKTGAFPSATVTRTFFIDVKGRARYTVPVISLATESANFFDPNIGIYVPGNAPGGNYSQRGDNWERPVHVEFFETDGALALAQDVGVKIHGNTSQNFPIKGLDLDGTGGQGRQPFRHRIFPDRGRSEFEHFLLRPSGQDYYLALMRDEFMQSLAAEFGMETQAERLAVVFLNGEYWGLHYLKEKEDADFVAYYGDTSPDNLDYLEGYVVARAGDTQQYDAMMQFLQTHDLRDPANYAHVQTFMEVPNYIDYKVAEIFNYRWDIGNHRLWRPRTPGGRWRWLQFDNDVGFGGFAAVAPAWAFNMLAYDLEPNGPWTQYPLNDHNNPTTTYLLRTLMLNDTFKHDFINRFADLLNTIFLPSHLIDRLNQIAAVIAPEMPEHIRRWHAPGSVTEWNNNVQVLRDFAMNRPAYARQQIVSYFGLRGTANVSLAVSDTNHGSIKIDSLNVAAPTNASWTGVYFKDNPIALAALAKPGYRFAGWQGILGVNTNAMTLLLNGDLALTALFETDPDATPIPAPFDLARGDYSLTTWSATEPAGTYPSNMVFLQNAASDPALSAEPEAFWTLPYDRTNRSRINGLGDSGFAFLNTSDPQPDGGGYLGAAVLALKTVGVRTILVSWRGGTVMTNERIYAIRLQYRVGVTNSFADVLDANGAPVEYVRNPVGGHSQTLGPAQLPVEVNNQSYVQLRWKYYYRTGASGPRAQLRVDDILVSAGAPAFTRIERVPDGNVRFHLSGFPDRQYEIEASTNLIAWTALQTTTADTNGSFEFISTNSDGFAALFFRARTP
;
A
#
# COMPACT_ATOMS: atom_id res chain seq x y z
N MET A 1 -33.47 13.16 -21.69
CA MET A 1 -33.18 12.71 -23.07
C MET A 1 -31.83 12.01 -23.11
N GLN A 2 -31.58 11.07 -24.03
CA GLN A 2 -30.24 10.47 -24.18
C GLN A 2 -29.29 11.49 -24.82
N GLY A 3 -28.02 11.47 -24.42
CA GLY A 3 -26.98 12.32 -25.01
C GLY A 3 -26.59 11.86 -26.43
N PRO A 4 -26.00 12.74 -27.25
CA PRO A 4 -25.48 12.36 -28.56
C PRO A 4 -24.43 11.25 -28.49
N GLN A 5 -24.52 10.29 -29.40
CA GLN A 5 -23.52 9.24 -29.61
C GLN A 5 -22.53 9.67 -30.70
N PHE A 6 -21.24 9.48 -30.43
CA PHE A 6 -20.14 9.84 -31.32
C PHE A 6 -19.60 8.59 -32.04
N SER A 7 -19.36 8.69 -33.34
CA SER A 7 -18.88 7.56 -34.16
C SER A 7 -17.44 7.10 -33.85
N GLN A 8 -16.65 7.91 -33.14
CA GLN A 8 -15.25 7.62 -32.80
C GLN A 8 -14.99 7.87 -31.32
N ALA A 9 -14.24 6.97 -30.68
CA ALA A 9 -13.81 7.10 -29.28
C ALA A 9 -12.87 8.30 -29.09
N ALA A 10 -12.95 8.95 -27.93
CA ALA A 10 -12.03 10.02 -27.55
C ALA A 10 -10.59 9.48 -27.43
N GLY A 11 -9.61 10.37 -27.47
CA GLY A 11 -8.20 10.04 -27.29
C GLY A 11 -7.36 10.24 -28.54
N PHE A 12 -6.32 9.43 -28.68
CA PHE A 12 -5.27 9.60 -29.70
C PHE A 12 -5.56 8.81 -30.97
N HIS A 13 -5.41 9.46 -32.12
CA HIS A 13 -5.60 8.86 -33.44
C HIS A 13 -4.44 9.22 -34.37
N THR A 14 -4.06 8.29 -35.24
CA THR A 14 -2.94 8.48 -36.18
C THR A 14 -3.32 9.20 -37.47
N ASN A 15 -4.61 9.23 -37.79
CA ASN A 15 -5.13 9.74 -39.06
C ASN A 15 -6.31 10.69 -38.83
N ASN A 16 -6.49 11.63 -39.76
CA ASN A 16 -7.68 12.47 -39.83
C ASN A 16 -8.92 11.59 -40.12
N PHE A 17 -10.09 11.99 -39.64
CA PHE A 17 -11.34 11.26 -39.88
C PHE A 17 -12.57 12.17 -39.87
N GLN A 18 -13.69 11.63 -40.36
CA GLN A 18 -15.00 12.28 -40.33
C GLN A 18 -15.78 11.78 -39.10
N LEU A 19 -16.04 12.67 -38.15
CA LEU A 19 -16.81 12.38 -36.95
C LEU A 19 -18.30 12.55 -37.24
N THR A 20 -19.10 11.53 -36.94
CA THR A 20 -20.55 11.58 -37.07
C THR A 20 -21.18 11.51 -35.68
N LEU A 21 -22.21 12.33 -35.47
CA LEU A 21 -23.01 12.34 -34.26
C LEU A 21 -24.39 11.75 -34.56
N SER A 22 -24.97 11.02 -33.61
CA SER A 22 -26.31 10.45 -33.73
C SER A 22 -27.05 10.53 -32.40
N VAL A 23 -28.37 10.54 -32.43
CA VAL A 23 -29.21 10.48 -31.23
C VAL A 23 -30.43 9.61 -31.52
N THR A 24 -30.81 8.77 -30.56
CA THR A 24 -31.96 7.86 -30.68
C THR A 24 -33.30 8.57 -30.43
N ASN A 25 -33.25 9.77 -29.86
CA ASN A 25 -34.41 10.63 -29.60
C ASN A 25 -35.02 11.09 -30.93
N GLN A 26 -36.18 10.52 -31.28
CA GLN A 26 -36.96 10.95 -32.45
C GLN A 26 -37.21 12.46 -32.41
N ASP A 27 -37.00 13.14 -33.54
CA ASP A 27 -37.16 14.59 -33.73
C ASP A 27 -36.24 15.50 -32.89
N ALA A 28 -35.21 14.94 -32.24
CA ALA A 28 -34.22 15.75 -31.54
C ALA A 28 -33.14 16.28 -32.51
N ALA A 29 -32.78 17.55 -32.35
CA ALA A 29 -31.69 18.21 -33.04
C ALA A 29 -30.40 18.14 -32.20
N ILE A 30 -29.27 17.79 -32.82
CA ILE A 30 -27.97 17.80 -32.15
C ILE A 30 -27.27 19.12 -32.44
N HIS A 31 -26.93 19.87 -31.41
CA HIS A 31 -26.09 21.06 -31.51
C HIS A 31 -24.73 20.79 -30.90
N TYR A 32 -23.68 21.42 -31.43
CA TYR A 32 -22.31 21.17 -31.00
C TYR A 32 -21.44 22.42 -30.97
N THR A 33 -20.35 22.35 -30.23
CA THR A 33 -19.33 23.40 -30.11
C THR A 33 -17.93 22.79 -30.22
N LEU A 34 -16.96 23.60 -30.68
CA LEU A 34 -15.56 23.21 -30.88
C LEU A 34 -14.57 24.04 -30.05
N ASP A 35 -15.07 24.98 -29.26
CA ASP A 35 -14.32 25.96 -28.47
C ASP A 35 -14.35 25.67 -26.95
N GLY A 36 -15.07 24.63 -26.54
CA GLY A 36 -15.22 24.20 -25.15
C GLY A 36 -16.50 24.70 -24.45
N SER A 37 -17.25 25.63 -25.06
CA SER A 37 -18.52 26.15 -24.55
C SER A 37 -19.61 25.08 -24.48
N ASP A 38 -20.58 25.20 -23.55
CA ASP A 38 -21.71 24.27 -23.51
C ASP A 38 -22.66 24.52 -24.70
N PRO A 39 -23.03 23.50 -25.50
CA PRO A 39 -23.92 23.72 -26.64
C PRO A 39 -25.31 24.20 -26.21
N THR A 40 -25.83 25.19 -26.90
CA THR A 40 -27.21 25.72 -26.77
C THR A 40 -27.98 25.50 -28.07
N GLU A 41 -29.29 25.80 -28.08
CA GLU A 41 -30.10 25.77 -29.32
C GLU A 41 -29.61 26.80 -30.37
N SER A 42 -28.81 27.80 -29.98
CA SER A 42 -28.18 28.75 -30.90
C SER A 42 -26.80 28.31 -31.39
N SER A 43 -26.23 27.24 -30.84
CA SER A 43 -24.97 26.67 -31.34
C SER A 43 -25.16 26.03 -32.72
N PRO A 44 -24.08 25.78 -33.50
CA PRO A 44 -24.19 25.10 -34.79
C PRO A 44 -24.98 23.79 -34.73
N LEU A 45 -25.95 23.64 -35.63
CA LEU A 45 -26.70 22.41 -35.84
C LEU A 45 -25.79 21.38 -36.54
N PHE A 46 -25.73 20.17 -36.00
CA PHE A 46 -25.09 19.05 -36.67
C PHE A 46 -25.93 18.59 -37.88
N SER A 47 -25.49 18.98 -39.09
CA SER A 47 -26.14 18.66 -40.37
C SER A 47 -25.30 17.76 -41.28
N GLY A 48 -24.07 17.42 -40.88
CA GLY A 48 -23.15 16.55 -41.61
C GLY A 48 -21.88 16.26 -40.79
N PRO A 49 -21.03 15.30 -41.22
CA PRO A 49 -19.84 14.91 -40.45
C PRO A 49 -18.88 16.08 -40.17
N ILE A 50 -18.28 16.07 -38.98
CA ILE A 50 -17.28 17.04 -38.54
C ILE A 50 -15.89 16.46 -38.87
N LEU A 51 -15.12 17.18 -39.69
CA LEU A 51 -13.75 16.76 -40.01
C LEU A 51 -12.83 16.99 -38.81
N ILE A 52 -12.28 15.92 -38.24
CA ILE A 52 -11.27 15.95 -37.19
C ILE A 52 -9.89 15.77 -37.81
N THR A 53 -8.98 16.73 -37.60
CA THR A 53 -7.65 16.76 -38.20
C THR A 53 -6.55 17.05 -37.19
N ASN A 54 -5.30 16.82 -37.60
CA ASN A 54 -4.13 17.35 -36.90
C ASN A 54 -4.14 18.88 -36.88
N ARG A 55 -4.19 19.46 -35.68
CA ARG A 55 -4.27 20.91 -35.44
C ARG A 55 -2.93 21.55 -35.05
N THR A 56 -1.81 20.87 -35.26
CA THR A 56 -0.47 21.40 -34.89
C THR A 56 -0.16 22.73 -35.60
N ALA A 57 -0.64 22.91 -36.84
CA ALA A 57 -0.46 24.15 -37.60
C ALA A 57 -1.46 25.26 -37.26
N ALA A 58 -2.47 25.00 -36.41
CA ALA A 58 -3.45 26.00 -36.04
C ALA A 58 -2.83 27.02 -35.06
N PRO A 59 -3.20 28.32 -35.16
CA PRO A 59 -2.68 29.36 -34.28
C PRO A 59 -2.99 29.09 -32.81
N ASN A 60 -2.08 29.51 -31.94
CA ASN A 60 -2.32 29.51 -30.49
C ASN A 60 -3.40 30.53 -30.14
N ASN A 61 -4.26 30.20 -29.17
CA ASN A 61 -5.29 31.10 -28.67
C ASN A 61 -5.19 31.23 -27.14
N LEU A 62 -5.53 30.17 -26.41
CA LEU A 62 -5.55 30.20 -24.93
C LEU A 62 -4.17 30.33 -24.34
N SER A 63 -3.18 29.67 -24.95
CA SER A 63 -1.78 29.76 -24.54
C SER A 63 -1.14 31.13 -24.78
N LEU A 64 -1.86 32.10 -25.36
CA LEU A 64 -1.38 33.48 -25.52
C LEU A 64 -1.90 34.42 -24.41
N ILE A 65 -2.88 34.00 -23.63
CA ILE A 65 -3.51 34.82 -22.58
C ILE A 65 -2.57 34.92 -21.36
N PRO A 66 -2.18 36.14 -20.92
CA PRO A 66 -1.38 36.30 -19.72
C PRO A 66 -2.10 35.82 -18.46
N THR A 67 -1.46 34.94 -17.71
CA THR A 67 -2.03 34.29 -16.52
C THR A 67 -1.55 34.92 -15.20
N VAL A 68 -0.64 35.89 -15.28
CA VAL A 68 -0.06 36.67 -14.19
C VAL A 68 0.28 38.08 -14.69
N PRO A 69 0.36 39.11 -13.83
CA PRO A 69 0.67 40.48 -14.25
C PRO A 69 2.08 40.64 -14.84
N SER A 70 3.04 39.84 -14.38
CA SER A 70 4.42 39.83 -14.85
C SER A 70 5.02 38.42 -14.79
N GLY A 71 6.07 38.15 -15.58
CA GLY A 71 6.75 36.84 -15.62
C GLY A 71 6.13 35.82 -16.57
N TYR A 72 4.92 36.05 -17.09
CA TYR A 72 4.37 35.26 -18.19
C TYR A 72 5.11 35.55 -19.51
N GLN A 73 5.39 34.49 -20.27
CA GLN A 73 5.90 34.58 -21.63
C GLN A 73 5.04 33.70 -22.56
N PRO A 74 4.72 34.17 -23.78
CA PRO A 74 4.00 33.35 -24.76
C PRO A 74 4.90 32.19 -25.22
N PRO A 75 4.31 31.06 -25.68
CA PRO A 75 5.07 29.94 -26.23
C PRO A 75 6.01 30.37 -27.36
N THR A 76 7.19 29.76 -27.43
CA THR A 76 8.17 30.02 -28.50
C THR A 76 7.68 29.64 -29.90
N SER A 77 6.68 28.77 -30.00
CA SER A 77 6.07 28.35 -31.27
C SER A 77 4.66 27.79 -31.04
N LEU A 78 4.02 27.28 -32.10
CA LEU A 78 2.71 26.65 -31.99
C LEU A 78 2.74 25.46 -31.02
N VAL A 79 1.81 25.47 -30.06
CA VAL A 79 1.62 24.33 -29.15
C VAL A 79 0.81 23.25 -29.84
N PHE A 80 1.01 21.99 -29.45
CA PHE A 80 0.18 20.88 -29.93
C PHE A 80 -1.27 21.06 -29.50
N LYS A 81 -2.21 20.62 -30.36
CA LYS A 81 -3.64 20.83 -30.15
C LYS A 81 -4.46 19.59 -30.48
N GLY A 82 -5.39 19.26 -29.60
CA GLY A 82 -6.53 18.40 -29.85
C GLY A 82 -7.75 19.18 -30.33
N THR A 83 -8.79 18.44 -30.70
CA THR A 83 -10.12 18.98 -31.01
C THR A 83 -11.08 18.52 -29.92
N VAL A 84 -11.60 19.47 -29.14
CA VAL A 84 -12.68 19.21 -28.18
C VAL A 84 -13.99 19.37 -28.91
N VAL A 85 -14.85 18.35 -28.86
CA VAL A 85 -16.20 18.40 -29.41
C VAL A 85 -17.18 18.17 -28.28
N ARG A 86 -18.02 19.16 -28.01
CA ARG A 86 -19.13 19.05 -27.06
C ARG A 86 -20.43 19.03 -27.85
N ALA A 87 -21.31 18.09 -27.55
CA ALA A 87 -22.58 17.94 -28.26
C ALA A 87 -23.74 17.73 -27.30
N LYS A 88 -24.90 18.31 -27.63
CA LYS A 88 -26.12 18.22 -26.83
C LYS A 88 -27.32 18.08 -27.75
N ALA A 89 -28.30 17.27 -27.35
CA ALA A 89 -29.54 17.07 -28.08
C ALA A 89 -30.65 17.95 -27.48
N PHE A 90 -31.43 18.58 -28.37
CA PHE A 90 -32.54 19.46 -28.06
C PHE A 90 -33.81 18.97 -28.75
N LYS A 91 -34.94 19.04 -28.06
CA LYS A 91 -36.25 18.71 -28.62
C LYS A 91 -37.30 19.64 -28.01
N THR A 92 -38.12 20.24 -28.86
CA THR A 92 -39.22 21.10 -28.43
C THR A 92 -40.13 20.38 -27.42
N GLY A 93 -40.40 21.01 -26.28
CA GLY A 93 -41.24 20.45 -25.22
C GLY A 93 -40.55 19.41 -24.32
N ALA A 94 -39.23 19.20 -24.45
CA ALA A 94 -38.47 18.32 -23.57
C ALA A 94 -37.25 19.03 -22.98
N PHE A 95 -36.79 18.59 -21.80
CA PHE A 95 -35.50 19.02 -21.26
C PHE A 95 -34.36 18.53 -22.17
N PRO A 96 -33.32 19.35 -22.41
CA PRO A 96 -32.17 18.96 -23.23
C PRO A 96 -31.47 17.73 -22.64
N SER A 97 -30.71 17.01 -23.49
CA SER A 97 -29.85 15.93 -22.97
C SER A 97 -28.73 16.50 -22.09
N ALA A 98 -28.03 15.64 -21.36
CA ALA A 98 -26.70 15.98 -20.87
C ALA A 98 -25.78 16.30 -22.06
N THR A 99 -24.77 17.15 -21.83
CA THR A 99 -23.72 17.41 -22.80
C THR A 99 -22.75 16.23 -22.83
N VAL A 100 -22.42 15.76 -24.02
CA VAL A 100 -21.41 14.72 -24.23
C VAL A 100 -20.17 15.38 -24.80
N THR A 101 -19.04 15.23 -24.12
CA THR A 101 -17.75 15.81 -24.49
C THR A 101 -16.80 14.70 -24.95
N ARG A 102 -16.05 14.94 -26.03
CA ARG A 102 -14.92 14.11 -26.45
C ARG A 102 -13.76 14.96 -26.93
N THR A 103 -12.55 14.65 -26.47
CA THR A 103 -11.32 15.23 -26.98
C THR A 103 -10.61 14.26 -27.94
N PHE A 104 -10.19 14.77 -29.10
CA PHE A 104 -9.46 14.00 -30.10
C PHE A 104 -8.08 14.61 -30.38
N PHE A 105 -7.03 13.83 -30.19
CA PHE A 105 -5.65 14.22 -30.50
C PHE A 105 -5.18 13.50 -31.75
N ILE A 106 -4.85 14.25 -32.81
CA ILE A 106 -4.39 13.65 -34.07
C ILE A 106 -2.89 13.89 -34.22
N ASP A 107 -2.10 12.82 -34.19
CA ASP A 107 -0.65 12.83 -34.36
C ASP A 107 -0.20 11.51 -34.97
N VAL A 108 0.80 11.53 -35.85
CA VAL A 108 1.34 10.31 -36.48
C VAL A 108 1.86 9.29 -35.46
N LYS A 109 2.28 9.74 -34.28
CA LYS A 109 2.70 8.89 -33.16
C LYS A 109 1.53 8.31 -32.36
N GLY A 110 0.30 8.80 -32.60
CA GLY A 110 -0.88 8.43 -31.82
C GLY A 110 -0.62 8.55 -30.33
N ARG A 111 -0.95 7.50 -29.57
CA ARG A 111 -0.74 7.46 -28.12
C ARG A 111 0.73 7.59 -27.72
N ALA A 112 1.67 7.12 -28.54
CA ALA A 112 3.10 7.15 -28.24
C ALA A 112 3.71 8.57 -28.29
N ARG A 113 2.91 9.61 -28.54
CA ARG A 113 3.34 11.00 -28.45
C ARG A 113 3.83 11.37 -27.03
N TYR A 114 3.16 10.85 -26.00
CA TYR A 114 3.45 11.14 -24.59
C TYR A 114 3.74 9.82 -23.86
N THR A 115 4.77 9.77 -23.02
CA THR A 115 5.10 8.59 -22.22
C THR A 115 4.30 8.50 -20.92
N VAL A 116 3.68 9.62 -20.54
CA VAL A 116 2.88 9.81 -19.32
C VAL A 116 1.38 9.92 -19.64
N PRO A 117 0.49 9.78 -18.64
CA PRO A 117 -0.93 10.14 -18.74
C PRO A 117 -1.22 11.49 -19.39
N VAL A 118 -2.44 11.59 -19.93
CA VAL A 118 -2.95 12.85 -20.46
C VAL A 118 -4.29 13.20 -19.82
N ILE A 119 -4.41 14.43 -19.34
CA ILE A 119 -5.63 15.01 -18.80
C ILE A 119 -6.11 16.11 -19.75
N SER A 120 -7.33 15.99 -20.26
CA SER A 120 -8.00 17.02 -21.05
C SER A 120 -9.08 17.68 -20.22
N LEU A 121 -9.02 19.01 -20.11
CA LEU A 121 -10.02 19.83 -19.43
C LEU A 121 -10.80 20.64 -20.46
N ALA A 122 -12.11 20.47 -20.49
CA ALA A 122 -13.01 21.13 -21.42
C ALA A 122 -14.06 21.98 -20.68
N THR A 123 -14.08 23.27 -20.96
CA THR A 123 -15.00 24.23 -20.31
C THR A 123 -15.23 25.48 -21.15
N GLU A 124 -16.23 26.27 -20.81
CA GLU A 124 -16.37 27.63 -21.33
C GLU A 124 -15.09 28.42 -21.03
N SER A 125 -14.52 29.06 -22.04
CA SER A 125 -13.24 29.78 -21.95
C SER A 125 -13.26 30.86 -20.85
N ALA A 126 -14.41 31.50 -20.65
CA ALA A 126 -14.64 32.51 -19.62
C ALA A 126 -14.36 31.98 -18.19
N ASN A 127 -14.57 30.69 -17.93
CA ASN A 127 -14.33 30.10 -16.62
C ASN A 127 -12.86 30.19 -16.18
N PHE A 128 -11.92 30.16 -17.13
CA PHE A 128 -10.51 30.34 -16.82
C PHE A 128 -10.00 31.76 -17.10
N PHE A 129 -10.53 32.44 -18.13
CA PHE A 129 -9.87 33.62 -18.69
C PHE A 129 -10.70 34.92 -18.71
N ASP A 130 -11.95 34.89 -18.25
CA ASP A 130 -12.74 36.12 -18.14
C ASP A 130 -12.17 37.08 -17.07
N PRO A 131 -12.18 38.40 -17.30
CA PRO A 131 -11.67 39.36 -16.30
C PRO A 131 -12.39 39.33 -14.95
N ASN A 132 -13.68 38.96 -14.90
CA ASN A 132 -14.47 38.98 -13.66
C ASN A 132 -14.61 37.60 -13.03
N ILE A 133 -14.73 36.55 -13.83
CA ILE A 133 -14.96 35.19 -13.32
C ILE A 133 -13.82 34.21 -13.61
N GLY A 134 -12.90 34.55 -14.50
CA GLY A 134 -11.83 33.64 -14.95
C GLY A 134 -10.83 33.35 -13.84
N ILE A 135 -10.74 32.10 -13.40
CA ILE A 135 -9.93 31.71 -12.23
C ILE A 135 -8.43 31.67 -12.51
N TYR A 136 -7.99 31.70 -13.78
CA TYR A 136 -6.58 31.52 -14.16
C TYR A 136 -5.85 32.86 -14.42
N VAL A 137 -6.57 33.97 -14.43
CA VAL A 137 -6.05 35.28 -14.87
C VAL A 137 -5.88 36.24 -13.69
N PRO A 138 -5.09 37.33 -13.85
CA PRO A 138 -5.09 38.42 -12.89
C PRO A 138 -6.50 38.97 -12.68
N GLY A 139 -7.25 39.21 -13.75
CA GLY A 139 -8.63 39.67 -13.67
C GLY A 139 -8.82 40.93 -12.82
N ASN A 140 -10.05 41.13 -12.36
CA ASN A 140 -10.51 42.35 -11.71
C ASN A 140 -10.70 42.19 -10.19
N ALA A 141 -10.62 40.97 -9.65
CA ALA A 141 -10.78 40.74 -8.22
C ALA A 141 -9.57 41.24 -7.40
N PRO A 142 -9.76 41.67 -6.13
CA PRO A 142 -8.67 42.15 -5.28
C PRO A 142 -7.58 41.09 -5.07
N GLY A 143 -6.33 41.42 -5.40
CA GLY A 143 -5.21 40.46 -5.31
C GLY A 143 -5.18 39.43 -6.46
N GLY A 144 -6.06 39.58 -7.45
CA GLY A 144 -6.18 38.75 -8.64
C GLY A 144 -7.26 37.67 -8.52
N ASN A 145 -7.90 37.32 -9.64
CA ASN A 145 -8.93 36.27 -9.69
C ASN A 145 -8.37 34.92 -9.24
N TYR A 146 -7.13 34.59 -9.62
CA TYR A 146 -6.44 33.36 -9.19
C TYR A 146 -6.22 33.28 -7.67
N SER A 147 -6.32 34.39 -6.94
CA SER A 147 -6.14 34.46 -5.49
C SER A 147 -7.43 34.26 -4.69
N GLN A 148 -8.56 34.16 -5.38
CA GLN A 148 -9.86 34.07 -4.73
C GLN A 148 -10.18 32.63 -4.33
N ARG A 149 -11.14 32.45 -3.41
CA ARG A 149 -11.45 31.18 -2.74
C ARG A 149 -12.96 30.98 -2.52
N GLY A 150 -13.33 29.77 -2.16
CA GLY A 150 -14.70 29.36 -1.86
C GLY A 150 -15.52 29.04 -3.11
N ASP A 151 -16.77 28.66 -2.90
CA ASP A 151 -17.65 28.11 -3.94
C ASP A 151 -17.91 29.09 -5.09
N ASN A 152 -17.92 30.39 -4.79
CA ASN A 152 -18.05 31.46 -5.80
C ASN A 152 -16.87 31.49 -6.81
N TRP A 153 -15.77 30.82 -6.50
CA TRP A 153 -14.56 30.74 -7.32
C TRP A 153 -14.26 29.32 -7.81
N GLU A 154 -15.25 28.42 -7.68
CA GLU A 154 -15.27 27.14 -8.38
C GLU A 154 -15.86 27.31 -9.77
N ARG A 155 -15.31 26.60 -10.75
CA ARG A 155 -15.84 26.59 -12.12
C ARG A 155 -16.20 25.19 -12.58
N PRO A 156 -17.24 25.03 -13.41
CA PRO A 156 -17.52 23.74 -14.03
C PRO A 156 -16.45 23.42 -15.07
N VAL A 157 -16.03 22.16 -15.13
CA VAL A 157 -15.14 21.64 -16.18
C VAL A 157 -15.46 20.18 -16.45
N HIS A 158 -15.34 19.75 -17.69
CA HIS A 158 -15.37 18.34 -18.05
C HIS A 158 -13.93 17.83 -18.10
N VAL A 159 -13.63 16.75 -17.36
CA VAL A 159 -12.31 16.11 -17.35
C VAL A 159 -12.36 14.79 -18.10
N GLU A 160 -11.41 14.58 -19.02
CA GLU A 160 -11.09 13.29 -19.61
C GLU A 160 -9.66 12.90 -19.22
N PHE A 161 -9.45 11.70 -18.68
CA PHE A 161 -8.14 11.17 -18.33
C PHE A 161 -7.83 9.96 -19.21
N PHE A 162 -6.73 10.03 -19.96
CA PHE A 162 -6.18 8.96 -20.76
C PHE A 162 -4.94 8.34 -20.08
N GLU A 163 -4.97 7.02 -19.86
CA GLU A 163 -3.87 6.24 -19.29
C GLU A 163 -2.68 6.12 -20.25
N THR A 164 -1.56 5.56 -19.78
CA THR A 164 -0.33 5.35 -20.57
C THR A 164 -0.52 4.46 -21.80
N ASP A 165 -1.49 3.56 -21.77
CA ASP A 165 -1.91 2.71 -22.90
C ASP A 165 -2.91 3.39 -23.84
N GLY A 166 -3.44 4.56 -23.45
CA GLY A 166 -4.44 5.33 -24.21
C GLY A 166 -5.89 5.01 -23.87
N ALA A 167 -6.15 4.12 -22.92
CA ALA A 167 -7.49 3.89 -22.41
C ALA A 167 -8.05 5.16 -21.75
N LEU A 168 -9.32 5.47 -22.01
CA LEU A 168 -10.05 6.52 -21.32
C LEU A 168 -10.46 6.00 -19.94
N ALA A 169 -9.74 6.44 -18.90
CA ALA A 169 -9.94 6.03 -17.52
C ALA A 169 -11.16 6.68 -16.87
N LEU A 170 -11.34 7.99 -17.06
CA LEU A 170 -12.50 8.73 -16.57
C LEU A 170 -12.88 9.83 -17.55
N ALA A 171 -14.18 10.10 -17.63
CA ALA A 171 -14.79 11.19 -18.39
C ALA A 171 -16.00 11.70 -17.60
N GLN A 172 -15.86 12.85 -16.93
CA GLN A 172 -16.92 13.35 -16.04
C GLN A 172 -16.88 14.87 -15.87
N ASP A 173 -18.04 15.44 -15.55
CA ASP A 173 -18.18 16.85 -15.18
C ASP A 173 -17.83 17.05 -13.70
N VAL A 174 -16.94 18.02 -13.42
CA VAL A 174 -16.35 18.28 -12.10
C VAL A 174 -16.28 19.77 -11.80
N GLY A 175 -15.96 20.11 -10.56
CA GLY A 175 -15.53 21.43 -10.15
C GLY A 175 -14.03 21.61 -10.36
N VAL A 176 -13.59 22.84 -10.63
CA VAL A 176 -12.17 23.20 -10.61
C VAL A 176 -11.94 24.50 -9.84
N LYS A 177 -10.93 24.50 -8.99
CA LYS A 177 -10.43 25.66 -8.23
C LYS A 177 -8.92 25.82 -8.44
N ILE A 178 -8.40 27.03 -8.23
CA ILE A 178 -6.94 27.23 -8.13
C ILE A 178 -6.45 26.66 -6.80
N HIS A 179 -5.37 25.87 -6.87
CA HIS A 179 -4.68 25.30 -5.72
C HIS A 179 -3.37 26.04 -5.43
N GLY A 180 -3.01 26.13 -4.14
CA GLY A 180 -1.77 26.73 -3.65
C GLY A 180 -1.98 28.14 -3.07
N ASN A 181 -1.00 28.60 -2.29
CA ASN A 181 -1.00 29.94 -1.70
C ASN A 181 -0.02 30.88 -2.43
N THR A 182 1.28 30.62 -2.32
CA THR A 182 2.30 31.38 -3.06
C THR A 182 2.26 31.06 -4.56
N SER A 183 2.14 29.78 -4.90
CA SER A 183 2.22 29.27 -6.27
C SER A 183 1.06 29.68 -7.18
N GLN A 184 -0.04 30.19 -6.63
CA GLN A 184 -1.10 30.82 -7.44
C GLN A 184 -0.58 32.03 -8.23
N ASN A 185 0.52 32.65 -7.80
CA ASN A 185 1.13 33.79 -8.49
C ASN A 185 2.09 33.37 -9.61
N PHE A 186 2.24 32.07 -9.90
CA PHE A 186 3.11 31.58 -10.98
C PHE A 186 2.33 31.47 -12.30
N PRO A 187 2.99 31.60 -13.47
CA PRO A 187 2.31 31.52 -14.76
C PRO A 187 1.50 30.21 -14.95
N ILE A 188 2.08 29.08 -14.53
CA ILE A 188 1.41 27.79 -14.44
C ILE A 188 0.82 27.61 -13.04
N LYS A 189 -0.45 27.19 -12.94
CA LYS A 189 -1.20 27.12 -11.69
C LYS A 189 -1.43 25.66 -11.30
N GLY A 190 -1.53 25.42 -10.00
CA GLY A 190 -2.12 24.20 -9.47
C GLY A 190 -3.64 24.24 -9.62
N LEU A 191 -4.26 23.09 -9.92
CA LEU A 191 -5.71 22.94 -10.01
C LEU A 191 -6.18 21.87 -9.03
N ASP A 192 -7.22 22.17 -8.27
CA ASP A 192 -7.95 21.21 -7.44
C ASP A 192 -9.22 20.81 -8.21
N LEU A 193 -9.30 19.53 -8.60
CA LEU A 193 -10.45 18.96 -9.28
C LEU A 193 -11.36 18.28 -8.26
N ASP A 194 -12.62 18.73 -8.22
CA ASP A 194 -13.62 18.38 -7.23
C ASP A 194 -14.74 17.54 -7.87
N GLY A 195 -14.79 16.26 -7.52
CA GLY A 195 -15.79 15.31 -8.01
C GLY A 195 -17.09 15.34 -7.22
N THR A 196 -17.16 15.93 -6.03
CA THR A 196 -18.30 15.79 -5.11
C THR A 196 -19.05 17.10 -4.84
N GLY A 197 -18.46 18.26 -5.12
CA GLY A 197 -19.09 19.56 -4.97
C GLY A 197 -20.25 19.80 -5.96
N GLY A 198 -21.37 20.38 -5.50
CA GLY A 198 -22.52 20.76 -6.34
C GLY A 198 -23.54 19.65 -6.64
N GLN A 199 -24.64 19.99 -7.34
CA GLN A 199 -25.73 19.02 -7.55
C GLN A 199 -25.43 17.99 -8.64
N GLY A 200 -25.34 16.72 -8.23
CA GLY A 200 -25.29 15.56 -9.14
C GLY A 200 -23.89 15.07 -9.52
N ARG A 201 -22.82 15.68 -8.99
CA ARG A 201 -21.44 15.20 -9.20
C ARG A 201 -21.16 13.95 -8.36
N GLN A 202 -20.15 13.18 -8.74
CA GLN A 202 -19.79 11.90 -8.13
C GLN A 202 -18.27 11.79 -7.93
N PRO A 203 -17.81 11.07 -6.88
CA PRO A 203 -16.41 10.77 -6.68
C PRO A 203 -15.75 10.19 -7.95
N PHE A 204 -14.47 10.47 -8.14
CA PHE A 204 -13.65 9.84 -9.17
C PHE A 204 -13.47 8.36 -8.84
N ARG A 205 -14.15 7.49 -9.58
CA ARG A 205 -14.07 6.03 -9.43
C ARG A 205 -13.06 5.46 -10.44
N HIS A 206 -11.78 5.57 -10.12
CA HIS A 206 -10.68 4.99 -10.88
C HIS A 206 -9.46 4.83 -9.99
N ARG A 207 -8.64 3.81 -10.25
CA ARG A 207 -7.33 3.66 -9.59
C ARG A 207 -6.31 4.61 -10.22
N ILE A 208 -6.40 5.90 -9.88
CA ILE A 208 -5.55 6.97 -10.43
C ILE A 208 -4.05 6.67 -10.22
N PHE A 209 -3.70 6.13 -9.05
CA PHE A 209 -2.34 5.78 -8.64
C PHE A 209 -2.16 4.25 -8.63
N PRO A 210 -1.53 3.65 -9.66
CA PRO A 210 -1.46 2.19 -9.80
C PRO A 210 -0.66 1.49 -8.70
N ASP A 211 0.21 2.22 -8.01
CA ASP A 211 1.03 1.80 -6.88
C ASP A 211 0.29 1.85 -5.54
N ARG A 212 -0.91 2.46 -5.47
CA ARG A 212 -1.72 2.54 -4.25
C ARG A 212 -3.05 1.80 -4.39
N GLY A 213 -3.61 1.30 -3.29
CA GLY A 213 -4.86 0.55 -3.29
C GLY A 213 -6.14 1.40 -3.44
N ARG A 214 -6.08 2.71 -3.21
CA ARG A 214 -7.24 3.62 -3.26
C ARG A 214 -7.74 3.76 -4.70
N SER A 215 -9.05 3.62 -4.90
CA SER A 215 -9.71 3.66 -6.23
C SER A 215 -10.90 4.62 -6.29
N GLU A 216 -11.13 5.37 -5.21
CA GLU A 216 -12.18 6.38 -5.13
C GLU A 216 -11.60 7.64 -4.47
N PHE A 217 -11.82 8.78 -5.13
CA PHE A 217 -11.31 10.08 -4.70
C PHE A 217 -12.41 11.13 -4.82
N GLU A 218 -12.58 11.96 -3.80
CA GLU A 218 -13.41 13.17 -3.92
C GLU A 218 -12.66 14.25 -4.71
N HIS A 219 -11.37 14.38 -4.41
CA HIS A 219 -10.48 15.35 -5.03
C HIS A 219 -9.21 14.69 -5.54
N PHE A 220 -8.66 15.23 -6.62
CA PHE A 220 -7.24 15.10 -6.91
C PHE A 220 -6.68 16.41 -7.46
N LEU A 221 -5.37 16.58 -7.27
CA LEU A 221 -4.67 17.80 -7.65
C LEU A 221 -3.96 17.60 -8.98
N LEU A 222 -3.95 18.65 -9.81
CA LEU A 222 -2.96 18.85 -10.87
C LEU A 222 -1.98 19.90 -10.35
N ARG A 223 -0.79 19.49 -9.89
CA ARG A 223 0.19 20.40 -9.27
C ARG A 223 1.46 20.52 -10.14
N PRO A 224 1.86 21.74 -10.58
CA PRO A 224 3.07 21.94 -11.37
C PRO A 224 4.33 22.05 -10.49
N SER A 225 4.41 21.26 -9.42
CA SER A 225 5.54 21.22 -8.46
C SER A 225 5.87 22.54 -7.71
N GLY A 226 4.90 23.45 -7.50
CA GLY A 226 5.09 24.62 -6.64
C GLY A 226 6.23 25.54 -7.09
N GLN A 227 7.11 25.92 -6.17
CA GLN A 227 8.33 26.71 -6.40
C GLN A 227 9.36 26.00 -7.29
N ASP A 228 9.28 24.68 -7.44
CA ASP A 228 10.19 23.88 -8.26
C ASP A 228 9.81 23.87 -9.75
N TYR A 229 8.70 24.52 -10.14
CA TYR A 229 8.17 24.52 -11.52
C TYR A 229 9.17 25.02 -12.58
N TYR A 230 10.05 25.95 -12.21
CA TYR A 230 11.05 26.54 -13.09
C TYR A 230 12.47 25.97 -12.87
N LEU A 231 12.59 24.96 -12.01
CA LEU A 231 13.86 24.33 -11.65
C LEU A 231 13.90 22.88 -12.16
N ALA A 232 13.64 21.90 -11.29
CA ALA A 232 13.77 20.48 -11.61
C ALA A 232 12.42 19.79 -11.85
N LEU A 233 11.31 20.38 -11.39
CA LEU A 233 9.96 19.81 -11.44
C LEU A 233 9.89 18.39 -10.83
N MET A 234 10.61 18.14 -9.73
CA MET A 234 10.69 16.79 -9.12
C MET A 234 11.04 16.75 -7.63
N ARG A 235 11.38 17.87 -7.00
CA ARG A 235 11.87 17.89 -5.60
C ARG A 235 10.88 17.29 -4.62
N ASP A 236 9.63 17.72 -4.71
CA ASP A 236 8.60 17.26 -3.78
C ASP A 236 8.36 15.75 -3.92
N GLU A 237 8.26 15.26 -5.16
CA GLU A 237 8.03 13.84 -5.43
C GLU A 237 9.22 12.98 -5.04
N PHE A 238 10.43 13.49 -5.25
CA PHE A 238 11.64 12.83 -4.78
C PHE A 238 11.63 12.67 -3.26
N MET A 239 11.38 13.73 -2.50
CA MET A 239 11.39 13.67 -1.04
C MET A 239 10.22 12.87 -0.45
N GLN A 240 9.02 12.97 -1.02
CA GLN A 240 7.89 12.10 -0.70
C GLN A 240 8.26 10.63 -0.93
N SER A 241 8.91 10.30 -2.05
CA SER A 241 9.29 8.92 -2.35
C SER A 241 10.28 8.31 -1.35
N LEU A 242 11.20 9.12 -0.80
CA LEU A 242 12.11 8.68 0.25
C LEU A 242 11.38 8.47 1.57
N ALA A 243 10.49 9.40 1.95
CA ALA A 243 9.71 9.32 3.19
C ALA A 243 8.81 8.08 3.23
N ALA A 244 8.28 7.66 2.08
CA ALA A 244 7.48 6.45 1.96
C ALA A 244 8.28 5.18 2.33
N GLU A 245 9.58 5.13 2.01
CA GLU A 245 10.42 3.94 2.25
C GLU A 245 10.70 3.67 3.73
N PHE A 246 10.67 4.71 4.57
CA PHE A 246 10.84 4.56 6.02
C PHE A 246 9.54 4.65 6.82
N GLY A 247 8.39 4.57 6.13
CA GLY A 247 7.09 4.32 6.76
C GLY A 247 6.24 5.57 7.05
N MET A 248 6.58 6.73 6.50
CA MET A 248 5.73 7.91 6.61
C MET A 248 4.55 7.85 5.64
N GLU A 249 3.41 8.39 6.08
CA GLU A 249 2.31 8.73 5.19
C GLU A 249 2.73 9.81 4.20
N THR A 250 2.52 9.53 2.92
CA THR A 250 3.01 10.33 1.80
C THR A 250 1.95 10.41 0.72
N GLN A 251 1.91 11.51 -0.02
CA GLN A 251 0.98 11.68 -1.13
C GLN A 251 1.37 10.75 -2.29
N ALA A 252 0.40 10.04 -2.87
CA ALA A 252 0.62 9.39 -4.15
C ALA A 252 0.71 10.43 -5.28
N GLU A 253 1.54 10.14 -6.28
CA GLU A 253 1.81 11.04 -7.40
C GLU A 253 1.99 10.27 -8.72
N ARG A 254 1.70 10.93 -9.85
CA ARG A 254 2.28 10.58 -11.15
C ARG A 254 2.29 11.79 -12.08
N LEU A 255 3.36 11.97 -12.85
CA LEU A 255 3.45 13.02 -13.86
C LEU A 255 2.38 12.83 -14.95
N ALA A 256 1.79 13.93 -15.42
CA ALA A 256 0.80 13.95 -16.50
C ALA A 256 0.98 15.19 -17.39
N VAL A 257 0.56 15.05 -18.65
CA VAL A 257 0.37 16.19 -19.57
C VAL A 257 -1.06 16.70 -19.44
N VAL A 258 -1.23 18.00 -19.30
CA VAL A 258 -2.54 18.66 -19.22
C VAL A 258 -2.84 19.42 -20.51
N PHE A 259 -4.11 19.40 -20.95
CA PHE A 259 -4.66 20.23 -22.01
C PHE A 259 -5.84 21.07 -21.49
N LEU A 260 -5.93 22.34 -21.91
CA LEU A 260 -7.12 23.18 -21.68
C LEU A 260 -7.81 23.47 -23.03
N ASN A 261 -9.08 23.09 -23.15
CA ASN A 261 -9.87 23.13 -24.40
C ASN A 261 -9.09 22.66 -25.64
N GLY A 262 -8.30 21.60 -25.45
CA GLY A 262 -7.49 20.99 -26.49
C GLY A 262 -6.14 21.67 -26.76
N GLU A 263 -5.77 22.80 -26.15
CA GLU A 263 -4.39 23.33 -26.28
C GLU A 263 -3.47 22.73 -25.22
N TYR A 264 -2.28 22.25 -25.63
CA TYR A 264 -1.28 21.69 -24.72
C TYR A 264 -0.96 22.71 -23.64
N TRP A 265 -1.19 22.35 -22.37
CA TRP A 265 -1.07 23.24 -21.23
C TRP A 265 0.21 23.06 -20.45
N GLY A 266 0.81 21.88 -20.39
CA GLY A 266 2.07 21.66 -19.67
C GLY A 266 2.09 20.37 -18.88
N LEU A 267 3.09 20.29 -18.00
CA LEU A 267 3.30 19.16 -17.11
C LEU A 267 2.78 19.52 -15.73
N HIS A 268 2.00 18.59 -15.18
CA HIS A 268 1.49 18.63 -13.82
C HIS A 268 1.64 17.25 -13.22
N TYR A 269 1.88 17.18 -11.92
CA TYR A 269 1.68 15.97 -11.16
C TYR A 269 0.20 15.81 -10.84
N LEU A 270 -0.38 14.66 -11.21
CA LEU A 270 -1.56 14.13 -10.56
C LEU A 270 -1.15 13.79 -9.14
N LYS A 271 -1.79 14.37 -8.11
CA LYS A 271 -1.47 14.09 -6.71
C LYS A 271 -2.71 13.84 -5.87
N GLU A 272 -2.60 12.95 -4.90
CA GLU A 272 -3.58 12.88 -3.81
C GLU A 272 -3.62 14.21 -3.08
N LYS A 273 -4.83 14.71 -2.82
CA LYS A 273 -5.01 15.86 -1.94
C LYS A 273 -4.86 15.37 -0.51
N GLU A 274 -3.84 15.86 0.20
CA GLU A 274 -3.65 15.51 1.60
C GLU A 274 -4.53 16.43 2.47
N ASP A 275 -5.75 15.97 2.72
CA ASP A 275 -6.78 16.62 3.52
C ASP A 275 -7.37 15.63 4.55
N ALA A 276 -8.52 15.96 5.16
CA ALA A 276 -9.17 15.11 6.13
C ALA A 276 -9.52 13.71 5.56
N ASP A 277 -9.90 13.62 4.29
CA ASP A 277 -10.24 12.34 3.65
C ASP A 277 -9.01 11.47 3.39
N PHE A 278 -7.88 12.11 3.08
CA PHE A 278 -6.59 11.41 3.00
C PHE A 278 -6.24 10.75 4.33
N VAL A 279 -6.22 11.52 5.42
CA VAL A 279 -5.85 10.96 6.73
C VAL A 279 -6.90 9.98 7.26
N ALA A 280 -8.18 10.17 6.95
CA ALA A 280 -9.24 9.22 7.29
C ALA A 280 -9.01 7.86 6.61
N TYR A 281 -8.72 7.86 5.32
CA TYR A 281 -8.47 6.63 4.55
C TYR A 281 -7.23 5.88 5.05
N TYR A 282 -6.09 6.58 5.21
CA TYR A 282 -4.84 5.93 5.63
C TYR A 282 -4.81 5.61 7.14
N GLY A 283 -5.56 6.36 7.94
CA GLY A 283 -5.73 6.17 9.37
C GLY A 283 -6.80 5.18 9.78
N ASP A 284 -7.51 4.57 8.82
CA ASP A 284 -8.63 3.64 9.06
C ASP A 284 -9.68 4.22 10.02
N THR A 285 -10.06 5.48 9.78
CA THR A 285 -11.03 6.24 10.60
C THR A 285 -11.98 7.04 9.72
N SER A 286 -13.00 7.65 10.33
CA SER A 286 -13.89 8.60 9.64
C SER A 286 -13.32 10.03 9.70
N PRO A 287 -13.51 10.87 8.67
CA PRO A 287 -13.19 12.30 8.71
C PRO A 287 -13.83 13.05 9.91
N ASP A 288 -14.98 12.59 10.39
CA ASP A 288 -15.67 13.16 11.57
C ASP A 288 -15.02 12.75 12.91
N ASN A 289 -14.21 11.69 12.91
CA ASN A 289 -13.60 11.07 14.09
C ASN A 289 -12.10 11.29 14.16
N LEU A 290 -11.62 12.42 13.64
CA LEU A 290 -10.21 12.81 13.69
C LEU A 290 -10.05 14.31 13.95
N ASP A 291 -8.87 14.69 14.42
CA ASP A 291 -8.39 16.07 14.35
C ASP A 291 -7.35 16.14 13.22
N TYR A 292 -7.46 17.14 12.35
CA TYR A 292 -6.49 17.43 11.28
C TYR A 292 -6.14 18.91 11.31
N LEU A 293 -4.85 19.19 11.49
CA LEU A 293 -4.31 20.53 11.65
C LEU A 293 -3.32 20.83 10.51
N GLU A 294 -3.36 22.06 10.01
CA GLU A 294 -2.55 22.50 8.87
C GLU A 294 -1.86 23.85 9.14
N GLY A 295 -0.66 24.00 8.58
CA GLY A 295 0.17 25.19 8.68
C GLY A 295 0.67 25.34 10.12
N TYR A 296 0.42 26.49 10.72
CA TYR A 296 0.75 26.77 12.12
C TYR A 296 -0.36 26.27 13.07
N VAL A 297 -0.69 24.98 12.97
CA VAL A 297 -1.64 24.29 13.88
C VAL A 297 -3.08 24.81 13.76
N VAL A 298 -3.54 25.13 12.54
CA VAL A 298 -4.94 25.54 12.34
C VAL A 298 -5.82 24.34 12.05
N ALA A 299 -6.90 24.16 12.82
CA ALA A 299 -7.85 23.08 12.59
C ALA A 299 -8.53 23.18 11.22
N ARG A 300 -8.50 22.07 10.48
CA ARG A 300 -9.20 21.85 9.20
C ARG A 300 -10.28 20.78 9.33
N ALA A 301 -10.09 19.84 10.24
CA ALA A 301 -11.13 18.97 10.78
C ALA A 301 -10.91 18.81 12.29
N GLY A 302 -11.99 18.64 13.05
CA GLY A 302 -11.92 18.54 14.51
C GLY A 302 -11.54 19.86 15.19
N ASP A 303 -10.66 19.78 16.20
CA ASP A 303 -10.22 20.93 17.02
C ASP A 303 -8.77 20.78 17.51
N THR A 304 -8.26 21.78 18.25
CA THR A 304 -6.86 21.83 18.72
C THR A 304 -6.68 21.34 20.15
N GLN A 305 -7.73 20.93 20.87
CA GLN A 305 -7.68 20.77 22.34
C GLN A 305 -6.57 19.82 22.81
N GLN A 306 -6.40 18.68 22.13
CA GLN A 306 -5.37 17.69 22.49
C GLN A 306 -3.96 18.17 22.14
N TYR A 307 -3.80 18.98 21.10
CA TYR A 307 -2.51 19.58 20.78
C TYR A 307 -2.15 20.65 21.82
N ASP A 308 -3.11 21.52 22.16
CA ASP A 308 -2.94 22.57 23.16
C ASP A 308 -2.61 21.98 24.54
N ALA A 309 -3.26 20.88 24.91
CA ALA A 309 -2.97 20.13 26.15
C ALA A 309 -1.53 19.57 26.17
N MET A 310 -1.08 18.98 25.06
CA MET A 310 0.30 18.49 24.92
C MET A 310 1.31 19.64 25.08
N MET A 311 1.08 20.77 24.40
CA MET A 311 1.95 21.94 24.46
C MET A 311 1.96 22.57 25.86
N GLN A 312 0.81 22.65 26.54
CA GLN A 312 0.72 23.12 27.92
C GLN A 312 1.48 22.19 28.88
N PHE A 313 1.38 20.87 28.71
CA PHE A 313 2.12 19.91 29.50
C PHE A 313 3.64 20.13 29.36
N LEU A 314 4.12 20.25 28.12
CA LEU A 314 5.54 20.53 27.81
C LEU A 314 6.05 21.85 28.43
N GLN A 315 5.20 22.87 28.52
CA GLN A 315 5.53 24.17 29.12
C GLN A 315 5.63 24.14 30.65
N THR A 316 5.01 23.15 31.29
CA THR A 316 4.84 23.10 32.75
C THR A 316 5.61 21.96 33.42
N HIS A 317 6.22 21.05 32.63
CA HIS A 317 6.93 19.86 33.11
C HIS A 317 8.31 19.73 32.49
N ASP A 318 9.31 19.29 33.26
CA ASP A 318 10.67 19.05 32.75
C ASP A 318 10.76 17.66 32.11
N LEU A 319 11.08 17.61 30.81
CA LEU A 319 11.24 16.35 30.08
C LEU A 319 12.53 15.60 30.37
N ARG A 320 13.44 16.16 31.18
CA ARG A 320 14.54 15.36 31.75
C ARG A 320 14.04 14.24 32.66
N ASP A 321 12.83 14.37 33.19
CA ASP A 321 12.15 13.29 33.93
C ASP A 321 11.54 12.26 32.95
N PRO A 322 11.96 10.98 33.02
CA PRO A 322 11.40 9.92 32.18
C PRO A 322 9.88 9.75 32.31
N ALA A 323 9.29 10.04 33.46
CA ALA A 323 7.84 9.93 33.64
C ALA A 323 7.07 10.98 32.84
N ASN A 324 7.60 12.20 32.76
CA ASN A 324 7.01 13.26 31.94
C ASN A 324 7.14 12.94 30.45
N TYR A 325 8.28 12.41 30.03
CA TYR A 325 8.47 11.95 28.65
C TYR A 325 7.51 10.81 28.28
N ALA A 326 7.34 9.82 29.17
CA ALA A 326 6.35 8.75 28.98
C ALA A 326 4.92 9.29 28.87
N HIS A 327 4.59 10.36 29.58
CA HIS A 327 3.29 11.04 29.44
C HIS A 327 3.14 11.71 28.06
N VAL A 328 4.18 12.38 27.55
CA VAL A 328 4.17 12.97 26.20
C VAL A 328 3.97 11.91 25.11
N GLN A 329 4.53 10.71 25.29
CA GLN A 329 4.30 9.59 24.37
C GLN A 329 2.82 9.15 24.29
N THR A 330 1.97 9.56 25.24
CA THR A 330 0.52 9.33 25.16
C THR A 330 -0.20 10.34 24.26
N PHE A 331 0.40 11.51 24.01
CA PHE A 331 -0.15 12.53 23.12
C PHE A 331 0.29 12.35 21.67
N MET A 332 1.51 11.87 21.43
CA MET A 332 2.12 11.83 20.10
C MET A 332 2.86 10.54 19.81
N GLU A 333 2.91 10.16 18.54
CA GLU A 333 3.75 9.06 18.10
C GLU A 333 5.18 9.53 17.87
N VAL A 334 5.99 9.42 18.91
CA VAL A 334 7.38 9.90 18.91
C VAL A 334 8.22 9.34 17.74
N PRO A 335 8.17 8.04 17.39
CA PRO A 335 8.91 7.54 16.24
C PRO A 335 8.55 8.23 14.91
N ASN A 336 7.26 8.49 14.66
CA ASN A 336 6.82 9.22 13.48
C ASN A 336 7.33 10.68 13.49
N TYR A 337 7.32 11.34 14.65
CA TYR A 337 7.86 12.70 14.76
C TYR A 337 9.38 12.76 14.56
N ILE A 338 10.11 11.76 15.06
CA ILE A 338 11.55 11.62 14.79
C ILE A 338 11.78 11.46 13.28
N ASP A 339 11.03 10.59 12.60
CA ASP A 339 11.13 10.39 11.16
C ASP A 339 10.87 11.67 10.37
N TYR A 340 9.78 12.38 10.71
CA TYR A 340 9.44 13.68 10.13
C TYR A 340 10.59 14.69 10.30
N LYS A 341 11.14 14.83 11.51
CA LYS A 341 12.21 15.80 11.76
C LYS A 341 13.55 15.42 11.16
N VAL A 342 13.90 14.14 11.16
CA VAL A 342 15.10 13.65 10.46
C VAL A 342 14.98 13.93 8.96
N ALA A 343 13.80 13.69 8.36
CA ALA A 343 13.53 14.00 6.96
C ALA A 343 13.68 15.49 6.67
N GLU A 344 12.99 16.38 7.40
CA GLU A 344 13.09 17.83 7.21
C GLU A 344 14.53 18.35 7.31
N ILE A 345 15.25 17.90 8.35
CA ILE A 345 16.63 18.32 8.60
C ILE A 345 17.56 17.80 7.50
N PHE A 346 17.46 16.54 7.11
CA PHE A 346 18.29 15.99 6.04
C PHE A 346 18.03 16.70 4.71
N ASN A 347 16.75 16.90 4.39
CA ASN A 347 16.27 17.44 3.12
C ASN A 347 16.51 18.94 2.91
N TYR A 348 16.97 19.68 3.93
CA TYR A 348 17.05 21.14 3.87
C TYR A 348 15.65 21.79 3.78
N ARG A 349 14.68 21.36 4.59
CA ARG A 349 13.35 22.00 4.58
C ARG A 349 13.34 23.21 5.50
N TRP A 350 13.61 24.41 4.98
CA TRP A 350 13.67 25.63 5.79
C TRP A 350 12.29 26.15 6.23
N ASP A 351 11.20 25.74 5.61
CA ASP A 351 9.82 26.13 5.96
C ASP A 351 9.24 25.31 7.15
N ILE A 352 9.99 25.23 8.25
CA ILE A 352 9.75 24.28 9.36
C ILE A 352 8.44 24.50 10.14
N GLY A 353 7.74 25.61 9.91
CA GLY A 353 6.46 25.93 10.55
C GLY A 353 5.23 25.51 9.75
N ASN A 354 5.39 25.27 8.45
CA ASN A 354 4.30 24.87 7.56
C ASN A 354 4.17 23.34 7.57
N HIS A 355 3.45 22.80 8.55
CA HIS A 355 3.31 21.37 8.73
C HIS A 355 1.86 20.91 8.69
N ARG A 356 1.68 19.59 8.58
CA ARG A 356 0.38 18.93 8.69
C ARG A 356 0.49 17.79 9.68
N LEU A 357 -0.53 17.69 10.52
CA LEU A 357 -0.59 16.67 11.55
C LEU A 357 -2.03 16.26 11.81
N TRP A 358 -2.19 15.03 12.26
CA TRP A 358 -3.51 14.47 12.55
C TRP A 358 -3.47 13.51 13.73
N ARG A 359 -4.63 13.26 14.33
CA ARG A 359 -4.85 12.18 15.28
C ARG A 359 -6.26 11.63 15.18
N PRO A 360 -6.48 10.31 15.41
CA PRO A 360 -7.82 9.80 15.58
C PRO A 360 -8.40 10.24 16.95
N ARG A 361 -9.70 10.51 17.02
CA ARG A 361 -10.41 10.87 18.27
C ARG A 361 -10.79 9.65 19.10
N THR A 362 -9.82 8.76 19.34
CA THR A 362 -9.98 7.59 20.21
C THR A 362 -9.24 7.80 21.54
N PRO A 363 -9.56 7.04 22.61
CA PRO A 363 -8.88 7.17 23.90
C PRO A 363 -7.35 6.98 23.84
N GLY A 364 -6.84 6.26 22.85
CA GLY A 364 -5.39 6.06 22.61
C GLY A 364 -4.85 6.81 21.39
N GLY A 365 -5.61 7.75 20.83
CA GLY A 365 -5.27 8.44 19.59
C GLY A 365 -4.18 9.48 19.79
N ARG A 366 -3.07 9.32 19.05
CA ARG A 366 -1.86 10.14 19.15
C ARG A 366 -1.64 10.98 17.88
N TRP A 367 -1.01 12.14 18.04
CA TRP A 367 -0.58 13.00 16.94
C TRP A 367 0.50 12.33 16.08
N ARG A 368 0.31 12.44 14.76
CA ARG A 368 1.26 12.05 13.70
C ARG A 368 1.46 13.21 12.74
N TRP A 369 2.68 13.40 12.26
CA TRP A 369 3.06 14.42 11.28
C TRP A 369 3.15 13.80 9.88
N LEU A 370 2.76 14.60 8.89
CA LEU A 370 2.76 14.23 7.48
C LEU A 370 3.88 14.95 6.73
N GLN A 371 4.46 14.28 5.75
CA GLN A 371 5.44 14.89 4.87
C GLN A 371 4.72 15.80 3.85
N PHE A 372 5.02 17.10 3.87
CA PHE A 372 4.27 18.08 3.08
C PHE A 372 5.17 19.16 2.46
N ASP A 373 4.82 19.56 1.22
CA ASP A 373 5.33 20.75 0.51
C ASP A 373 6.86 20.88 0.58
N ASN A 374 7.55 19.97 -0.11
CA ASN A 374 9.01 19.83 -0.03
C ASN A 374 9.76 20.50 -1.19
N ASP A 375 9.07 21.20 -2.07
CA ASP A 375 9.64 21.84 -3.27
C ASP A 375 10.77 22.85 -2.99
N VAL A 376 10.91 23.33 -1.74
CA VAL A 376 12.01 24.18 -1.28
C VAL A 376 13.27 23.41 -0.83
N GLY A 377 13.17 22.10 -0.58
CA GLY A 377 14.27 21.24 -0.13
C GLY A 377 15.31 20.91 -1.23
N PHE A 378 16.37 20.19 -0.87
CA PHE A 378 17.43 19.75 -1.80
C PHE A 378 18.01 20.90 -2.65
N GLY A 379 18.30 22.04 -2.02
CA GLY A 379 18.83 23.22 -2.71
C GLY A 379 17.81 23.86 -3.66
N GLY A 380 16.52 23.87 -3.27
CA GLY A 380 15.45 24.53 -4.01
C GLY A 380 15.46 26.04 -3.87
N PHE A 381 14.29 26.66 -4.08
CA PHE A 381 14.13 28.11 -4.01
C PHE A 381 14.62 28.67 -2.65
N ALA A 382 15.31 29.81 -2.72
CA ALA A 382 15.89 30.54 -1.57
C ALA A 382 16.90 29.73 -0.71
N ALA A 383 17.38 28.58 -1.19
CA ALA A 383 18.36 27.80 -0.46
C ALA A 383 19.71 28.53 -0.36
N VAL A 384 20.31 28.48 0.83
CA VAL A 384 21.64 29.02 1.10
C VAL A 384 22.69 28.11 0.47
N ALA A 385 23.49 28.64 -0.44
CA ALA A 385 24.55 27.87 -1.10
C ALA A 385 25.84 27.78 -0.25
N PRO A 386 26.52 26.60 -0.23
CA PRO A 386 26.05 25.33 -0.77
C PRO A 386 25.03 24.65 0.15
N ALA A 387 23.86 24.28 -0.40
CA ALA A 387 22.71 23.81 0.38
C ALA A 387 22.99 22.55 1.21
N TRP A 388 23.84 21.64 0.70
CA TRP A 388 24.20 20.41 1.42
C TRP A 388 24.98 20.68 2.72
N ALA A 389 25.66 21.84 2.85
CA ALA A 389 26.50 22.17 3.99
C ALA A 389 25.80 22.98 5.08
N PHE A 390 24.58 23.46 4.84
CA PHE A 390 23.85 24.24 5.83
C PHE A 390 23.42 23.38 7.01
N ASN A 391 23.51 23.95 8.21
CA ASN A 391 23.23 23.24 9.44
C ASN A 391 21.75 23.36 9.82
N MET A 392 20.90 22.59 9.13
CA MET A 392 19.47 22.50 9.45
C MET A 392 19.22 22.00 10.88
N LEU A 393 20.08 21.15 11.44
CA LEU A 393 19.92 20.67 12.81
C LEU A 393 20.02 21.83 13.81
N ALA A 394 21.04 22.69 13.64
CA ALA A 394 21.18 23.88 14.46
C ALA A 394 20.02 24.88 14.21
N TYR A 395 19.55 24.99 12.97
CA TYR A 395 18.37 25.79 12.64
C TYR A 395 17.15 25.29 13.42
N ASP A 396 16.71 24.05 13.25
CA ASP A 396 15.52 23.48 13.91
C ASP A 396 15.56 23.49 15.44
N LEU A 397 16.75 23.69 16.03
CA LEU A 397 16.96 23.76 17.47
C LEU A 397 17.35 25.16 17.98
N GLU A 398 17.31 26.20 17.14
CA GLU A 398 17.59 27.58 17.55
C GLU A 398 16.47 28.09 18.48
N PRO A 399 16.77 28.44 19.75
CA PRO A 399 15.76 28.91 20.69
C PRO A 399 15.27 30.35 20.44
N ASN A 400 16.05 31.19 19.76
CA ASN A 400 15.81 32.62 19.63
C ASN A 400 15.63 33.06 18.17
N GLY A 401 14.98 32.24 17.35
CA GLY A 401 14.66 32.59 15.96
C GLY A 401 13.92 33.95 15.83
N PRO A 402 13.91 34.59 14.65
CA PRO A 402 14.50 34.11 13.41
C PRO A 402 16.01 34.04 13.44
N TRP A 403 16.55 32.99 12.83
CA TRP A 403 17.99 32.87 12.66
C TRP A 403 18.46 33.99 11.73
N THR A 404 18.93 35.09 12.34
CA THR A 404 19.15 36.39 11.69
C THR A 404 20.24 36.39 10.62
N GLN A 405 20.96 35.28 10.45
CA GLN A 405 21.98 35.13 9.41
C GLN A 405 21.37 35.07 7.99
N TYR A 406 20.08 34.76 7.84
CA TYR A 406 19.43 34.58 6.53
C TYR A 406 18.02 35.23 6.47
N PRO A 407 17.91 36.50 6.02
CA PRO A 407 16.67 37.28 6.11
C PRO A 407 15.50 36.78 5.26
N LEU A 408 15.69 35.77 4.41
CA LEU A 408 14.63 35.16 3.59
C LEU A 408 13.87 34.04 4.31
N ASN A 409 14.30 33.62 5.51
CA ASN A 409 13.88 32.37 6.16
C ASN A 409 13.27 32.60 7.57
N ASP A 410 12.27 33.48 7.70
CA ASP A 410 11.56 33.82 8.96
C ASP A 410 10.62 32.70 9.50
N HIS A 411 10.79 31.46 9.01
CA HIS A 411 9.96 30.31 9.40
C HIS A 411 10.46 29.62 10.66
N ASN A 412 11.70 29.95 11.06
CA ASN A 412 12.29 29.56 12.31
C ASN A 412 11.99 30.61 13.37
N ASN A 413 11.21 30.24 14.37
CA ASN A 413 10.90 31.12 15.48
C ASN A 413 10.77 30.28 16.75
N PRO A 414 10.80 30.91 17.94
CA PRO A 414 10.79 30.18 19.22
C PRO A 414 9.58 29.25 19.36
N THR A 415 8.42 29.60 18.79
CA THR A 415 7.21 28.78 18.84
C THR A 415 7.35 27.53 17.97
N THR A 416 7.81 27.67 16.72
CA THR A 416 7.99 26.55 15.79
C THR A 416 9.03 25.53 16.28
N THR A 417 10.16 25.99 16.82
CA THR A 417 11.25 25.10 17.26
C THR A 417 10.99 24.49 18.65
N TYR A 418 9.98 24.98 19.38
CA TYR A 418 9.76 24.64 20.79
C TYR A 418 9.60 23.14 21.05
N LEU A 419 8.80 22.45 20.25
CA LEU A 419 8.50 21.02 20.46
C LEU A 419 9.77 20.17 20.36
N LEU A 420 10.54 20.34 19.27
CA LEU A 420 11.78 19.59 19.09
C LEU A 420 12.81 19.91 20.17
N ARG A 421 13.01 21.19 20.50
CA ARG A 421 13.96 21.62 21.55
C ARG A 421 13.61 21.02 22.91
N THR A 422 12.32 21.00 23.27
CA THR A 422 11.85 20.46 24.55
C THR A 422 12.01 18.94 24.60
N LEU A 423 11.67 18.22 23.53
CA LEU A 423 11.89 16.77 23.43
C LEU A 423 13.39 16.41 23.52
N MET A 424 14.26 17.24 22.95
CA MET A 424 15.72 17.03 22.98
C MET A 424 16.34 17.15 24.40
N LEU A 425 15.59 17.65 25.39
CA LEU A 425 16.02 17.63 26.79
C LEU A 425 16.03 16.21 27.39
N ASN A 426 15.23 15.30 26.84
CA ASN A 426 15.18 13.91 27.29
C ASN A 426 16.28 13.08 26.59
N ASP A 427 17.09 12.35 27.36
CA ASP A 427 18.20 11.57 26.79
C ASP A 427 17.72 10.38 25.95
N THR A 428 16.57 9.78 26.25
CA THR A 428 16.02 8.69 25.42
C THR A 428 15.62 9.22 24.06
N PHE A 429 14.84 10.31 24.00
CA PHE A 429 14.48 10.96 22.73
C PHE A 429 15.72 11.35 21.92
N LYS A 430 16.72 11.95 22.58
CA LYS A 430 17.96 12.40 21.94
C LYS A 430 18.73 11.22 21.33
N HIS A 431 18.90 10.13 22.07
CA HIS A 431 19.59 8.94 21.57
C HIS A 431 18.82 8.30 20.39
N ASP A 432 17.50 8.17 20.53
CA ASP A 432 16.63 7.62 19.48
C ASP A 432 16.68 8.48 18.21
N PHE A 433 16.65 9.80 18.35
CA PHE A 433 16.79 10.75 17.24
C PHE A 433 18.13 10.59 16.52
N ILE A 434 19.24 10.52 17.26
CA ILE A 434 20.58 10.36 16.69
C ILE A 434 20.72 9.00 15.99
N ASN A 435 20.24 7.92 16.61
CA ASN A 435 20.30 6.58 16.03
C ASN A 435 19.41 6.45 14.80
N ARG A 436 18.19 7.00 14.83
CA ARG A 436 17.32 6.99 13.66
C ARG A 436 17.91 7.77 12.49
N PHE A 437 18.59 8.89 12.75
CA PHE A 437 19.35 9.61 11.73
C PHE A 437 20.48 8.74 11.17
N ALA A 438 21.25 8.05 12.03
CA ALA A 438 22.30 7.14 11.60
C ALA A 438 21.76 5.99 10.74
N ASP A 439 20.64 5.40 11.14
CA ASP A 439 19.97 4.31 10.43
C ASP A 439 19.60 4.71 9.00
N LEU A 440 18.97 5.89 8.83
CA LEU A 440 18.64 6.40 7.50
C LEU A 440 19.89 6.77 6.69
N LEU A 441 20.93 7.32 7.32
CA LEU A 441 22.23 7.60 6.69
C LEU A 441 23.01 6.35 6.25
N ASN A 442 22.65 5.17 6.77
CA ASN A 442 23.21 3.87 6.37
C ASN A 442 22.28 3.09 5.43
N THR A 443 21.12 3.66 5.07
CA THR A 443 20.12 3.01 4.21
C THR A 443 19.60 3.98 3.14
N ILE A 444 18.49 4.67 3.41
CA ILE A 444 17.72 5.46 2.42
C ILE A 444 18.46 6.74 2.03
N PHE A 445 19.28 7.31 2.91
CA PHE A 445 20.10 8.49 2.64
C PHE A 445 21.52 8.13 2.15
N LEU A 446 21.75 6.90 1.70
CA LEU A 446 22.98 6.56 1.00
C LEU A 446 23.06 7.31 -0.34
N PRO A 447 24.22 7.89 -0.70
CA PRO A 447 24.38 8.60 -1.98
C PRO A 447 23.93 7.80 -3.20
N SER A 448 24.25 6.50 -3.26
CA SER A 448 23.85 5.63 -4.37
C SER A 448 22.33 5.51 -4.48
N HIS A 449 21.65 5.25 -3.36
CA HIS A 449 20.19 5.12 -3.32
C HIS A 449 19.49 6.42 -3.74
N LEU A 450 19.95 7.55 -3.19
CA LEU A 450 19.43 8.87 -3.52
C LEU A 450 19.62 9.20 -5.02
N ILE A 451 20.81 8.95 -5.58
CA ILE A 451 21.11 9.21 -6.99
C ILE A 451 20.29 8.29 -7.90
N ASP A 452 20.15 7.01 -7.55
CA ASP A 452 19.35 6.06 -8.33
C ASP A 452 17.88 6.49 -8.38
N ARG A 453 17.31 6.89 -7.23
CA ARG A 453 15.93 7.42 -7.17
C ARG A 453 15.77 8.71 -7.98
N LEU A 454 16.72 9.66 -7.89
CA LEU A 454 16.71 10.87 -8.72
C LEU A 454 16.72 10.53 -10.21
N ASN A 455 17.55 9.58 -10.64
CA ASN A 455 17.65 9.17 -12.03
C ASN A 455 16.34 8.53 -12.54
N GLN A 456 15.66 7.74 -11.71
CA GLN A 456 14.36 7.15 -12.05
C GLN A 456 13.30 8.22 -12.35
N ILE A 457 13.18 9.23 -11.47
CA ILE A 457 12.19 10.30 -11.66
C ILE A 457 12.57 11.19 -12.86
N ALA A 458 13.85 11.56 -12.99
CA ALA A 458 14.31 12.36 -14.12
C ALA A 458 14.07 11.67 -15.47
N ALA A 459 14.18 10.33 -15.52
CA ALA A 459 13.90 9.56 -16.73
C ALA A 459 12.44 9.63 -17.19
N VAL A 460 11.48 9.82 -16.27
CA VAL A 460 10.06 10.01 -16.60
C VAL A 460 9.79 11.42 -17.14
N ILE A 461 10.47 12.43 -16.61
CA ILE A 461 10.27 13.84 -16.99
C ILE A 461 10.97 14.18 -18.31
N ALA A 462 12.17 13.63 -18.54
CA ALA A 462 13.06 14.03 -19.65
C ALA A 462 12.40 14.02 -21.04
N PRO A 463 11.58 13.01 -21.43
CA PRO A 463 10.95 12.98 -22.75
C PRO A 463 9.96 14.13 -22.98
N GLU A 464 9.34 14.64 -21.91
CA GLU A 464 8.24 15.60 -21.97
C GLU A 464 8.70 17.06 -21.76
N MET A 465 9.83 17.23 -21.09
CA MET A 465 10.41 18.54 -20.76
C MET A 465 10.59 19.48 -21.97
N PRO A 466 11.01 19.03 -23.17
CA PRO A 466 11.17 19.92 -24.32
C PRO A 466 9.87 20.64 -24.73
N GLU A 467 8.72 19.98 -24.67
CA GLU A 467 7.43 20.60 -25.00
C GLU A 467 6.91 21.49 -23.87
N HIS A 468 7.15 21.11 -22.61
CA HIS A 468 6.89 21.96 -21.45
C HIS A 468 7.63 23.30 -21.55
N ILE A 469 8.94 23.26 -21.77
CA ILE A 469 9.80 24.44 -21.88
C ILE A 469 9.38 25.32 -23.05
N ARG A 470 9.05 24.72 -24.19
CA ARG A 470 8.59 25.46 -25.38
C ARG A 470 7.41 26.37 -25.08
N ARG A 471 6.54 25.95 -24.15
CA ARG A 471 5.37 26.68 -23.70
C ARG A 471 5.67 27.63 -22.55
N TRP A 472 6.30 27.16 -21.49
CA TRP A 472 6.40 27.89 -20.22
C TRP A 472 7.71 28.64 -20.00
N HIS A 473 8.76 28.32 -20.75
CA HIS A 473 10.13 28.83 -20.53
C HIS A 473 10.61 28.62 -19.09
N ALA A 474 10.11 27.58 -18.44
CA ALA A 474 10.37 27.25 -17.05
C ALA A 474 10.56 25.72 -16.94
N PRO A 475 11.79 25.22 -16.72
CA PRO A 475 13.06 25.96 -16.79
C PRO A 475 13.32 26.54 -18.19
N GLY A 476 14.28 27.47 -18.33
CA GLY A 476 14.52 28.21 -19.57
C GLY A 476 15.07 27.35 -20.72
N SER A 477 15.67 26.19 -20.43
CA SER A 477 16.12 25.22 -21.44
C SER A 477 16.27 23.82 -20.87
N VAL A 478 16.33 22.80 -21.74
CA VAL A 478 16.61 21.42 -21.32
C VAL A 478 17.99 21.32 -20.66
N THR A 479 18.96 22.13 -21.11
CA THR A 479 20.27 22.24 -20.47
C THR A 479 20.16 22.78 -19.04
N GLU A 480 19.36 23.83 -18.84
CA GLU A 480 19.11 24.39 -17.50
C GLU A 480 18.38 23.40 -16.61
N TRP A 481 17.39 22.67 -17.14
CA TRP A 481 16.75 21.57 -16.43
C TRP A 481 17.76 20.51 -15.97
N ASN A 482 18.63 20.04 -16.88
CA ASN A 482 19.69 19.08 -16.56
C ASN A 482 20.66 19.60 -15.49
N ASN A 483 20.99 20.89 -15.52
CA ASN A 483 21.80 21.53 -14.49
C ASN A 483 21.09 21.54 -13.13
N ASN A 484 19.78 21.82 -13.11
CA ASN A 484 18.97 21.73 -11.89
C ASN A 484 18.93 20.30 -11.36
N VAL A 485 18.73 19.28 -12.21
CA VAL A 485 18.83 17.87 -11.79
C VAL A 485 20.22 17.56 -11.23
N GLN A 486 21.29 18.13 -11.80
CA GLN A 486 22.64 17.96 -11.27
C GLN A 486 22.82 18.58 -9.87
N VAL A 487 22.18 19.72 -9.57
CA VAL A 487 22.17 20.29 -8.21
C VAL A 487 21.60 19.30 -7.19
N LEU A 488 20.55 18.56 -7.53
CA LEU A 488 19.98 17.53 -6.64
C LEU A 488 20.97 16.38 -6.43
N ARG A 489 21.68 15.95 -7.49
CA ARG A 489 22.71 14.90 -7.40
C ARG A 489 23.90 15.33 -6.55
N ASP A 490 24.35 16.56 -6.70
CA ASP A 490 25.43 17.12 -5.90
C ASP A 490 25.04 17.21 -4.42
N PHE A 491 23.78 17.60 -4.13
CA PHE A 491 23.26 17.55 -2.77
C PHE A 491 23.24 16.12 -2.23
N ALA A 492 22.68 15.16 -2.96
CA ALA A 492 22.60 13.75 -2.58
C ALA A 492 23.97 13.13 -2.28
N MET A 493 24.98 13.49 -3.08
CA MET A 493 26.35 13.00 -2.90
C MET A 493 27.02 13.56 -1.64
N ASN A 494 26.82 14.84 -1.35
CA ASN A 494 27.56 15.54 -0.28
C ASN A 494 26.84 15.55 1.07
N ARG A 495 25.50 15.66 1.08
CA ARG A 495 24.71 15.86 2.31
C ARG A 495 24.95 14.81 3.40
N PRO A 496 25.07 13.49 3.11
CA PRO A 496 25.24 12.49 4.15
C PRO A 496 26.49 12.66 5.01
N ALA A 497 27.60 13.17 4.44
CA ALA A 497 28.82 13.43 5.18
C ALA A 497 28.68 14.67 6.09
N TYR A 498 28.09 15.75 5.56
CA TYR A 498 27.83 16.96 6.33
C TYR A 498 26.83 16.73 7.46
N ALA A 499 25.75 15.96 7.23
CA ALA A 499 24.79 15.62 8.27
C ALA A 499 25.47 14.92 9.46
N ARG A 500 26.35 13.94 9.20
CA ARG A 500 27.15 13.28 10.26
C ARG A 500 28.02 14.28 11.02
N GLN A 501 28.75 15.15 10.33
CA GLN A 501 29.61 16.16 10.96
C GLN A 501 28.81 17.14 11.83
N GLN A 502 27.64 17.57 11.35
CA GLN A 502 26.76 18.50 12.05
C GLN A 502 26.16 17.87 13.31
N ILE A 503 25.76 16.59 13.25
CA ILE A 503 25.29 15.83 14.43
C ILE A 503 26.41 15.72 15.46
N VAL A 504 27.62 15.30 15.04
CA VAL A 504 28.79 15.22 15.91
C VAL A 504 29.07 16.55 16.60
N SER A 505 29.10 17.64 15.83
CA SER A 505 29.40 18.97 16.35
C SER A 505 28.31 19.51 17.27
N TYR A 506 27.04 19.32 16.92
CA TYR A 506 25.92 19.88 17.67
C TYR A 506 25.74 19.21 19.03
N PHE A 507 25.85 17.87 19.07
CA PHE A 507 25.69 17.10 20.30
C PHE A 507 27.00 16.90 21.08
N GLY A 508 28.13 17.41 20.59
CA GLY A 508 29.43 17.31 21.28
C GLY A 508 29.98 15.88 21.35
N LEU A 509 29.69 15.04 20.35
CA LEU A 509 30.13 13.65 20.28
C LEU A 509 31.61 13.58 19.88
N ARG A 510 32.36 12.56 20.31
CA ARG A 510 33.79 12.41 19.93
C ARG A 510 34.03 12.03 18.46
N GLY A 511 32.99 11.83 17.66
CA GLY A 511 33.06 11.49 16.24
C GLY A 511 32.17 10.31 15.89
N THR A 512 32.54 9.59 14.83
CA THR A 512 31.84 8.39 14.37
C THR A 512 32.67 7.12 14.55
N ALA A 513 32.02 5.97 14.48
CA ALA A 513 32.61 4.63 14.51
C ALA A 513 31.99 3.77 13.40
N ASN A 514 32.81 2.92 12.78
CA ASN A 514 32.32 1.90 11.85
C ASN A 514 31.77 0.71 12.64
N VAL A 515 30.60 0.23 12.26
CA VAL A 515 29.97 -0.96 12.83
C VAL A 515 29.87 -2.00 11.74
N SER A 516 30.45 -3.18 11.97
CA SER A 516 30.45 -4.34 11.08
C SER A 516 29.72 -5.50 11.75
N LEU A 517 28.62 -5.96 11.17
CA LEU A 517 27.75 -6.99 11.73
C LEU A 517 27.64 -8.19 10.78
N ALA A 518 27.89 -9.38 11.31
CA ALA A 518 27.74 -10.64 10.60
C ALA A 518 26.87 -11.63 11.38
N VAL A 519 26.33 -12.62 10.68
CA VAL A 519 25.70 -13.79 11.32
C VAL A 519 26.46 -15.05 10.91
N SER A 520 26.52 -16.02 11.81
CA SER A 520 27.11 -17.33 11.54
C SER A 520 26.43 -18.05 10.36
N ASP A 521 25.11 -17.94 10.24
CA ASP A 521 24.30 -18.42 9.12
C ASP A 521 22.97 -17.63 9.03
N THR A 522 22.68 -17.05 7.86
CA THR A 522 21.43 -16.29 7.63
C THR A 522 20.16 -17.14 7.63
N ASN A 523 20.31 -18.45 7.49
CA ASN A 523 19.20 -19.39 7.63
C ASN A 523 18.85 -19.66 9.09
N HIS A 524 19.74 -19.32 10.03
CA HIS A 524 19.55 -19.56 11.46
C HIS A 524 19.12 -18.31 12.23
N GLY A 525 19.39 -17.11 11.71
CA GLY A 525 18.98 -15.87 12.36
C GLY A 525 19.43 -14.59 11.63
N SER A 526 19.10 -13.45 12.22
CA SER A 526 19.49 -12.11 11.75
C SER A 526 19.92 -11.22 12.92
N ILE A 527 20.44 -10.03 12.63
CA ILE A 527 20.71 -9.00 13.63
C ILE A 527 19.80 -7.81 13.37
N LYS A 528 19.30 -7.21 14.45
CA LYS A 528 18.70 -5.88 14.46
C LYS A 528 19.66 -4.91 15.16
N ILE A 529 19.96 -3.79 14.51
CA ILE A 529 20.65 -2.63 15.10
C ILE A 529 19.69 -1.46 15.13
N ASP A 530 19.39 -0.95 16.31
CA ASP A 530 18.40 0.10 16.55
C ASP A 530 17.08 -0.18 15.82
N SER A 531 16.74 0.57 14.78
CA SER A 531 15.52 0.34 13.98
C SER A 531 15.72 -0.59 12.78
N LEU A 532 16.97 -0.87 12.39
CA LEU A 532 17.32 -1.62 11.19
C LEU A 532 17.45 -3.12 11.44
N ASN A 533 16.77 -3.92 10.62
CA ASN A 533 17.08 -5.33 10.46
C ASN A 533 18.19 -5.48 9.42
N VAL A 534 19.38 -5.90 9.83
CA VAL A 534 20.51 -6.06 8.91
C VAL A 534 20.44 -7.44 8.26
N ALA A 535 20.30 -7.45 6.94
CA ALA A 535 20.51 -8.62 6.12
C ALA A 535 22.02 -8.82 5.93
N ALA A 536 22.71 -9.33 6.94
CA ALA A 536 24.13 -9.70 6.82
C ALA A 536 24.21 -11.05 6.09
N PRO A 537 24.58 -11.14 4.79
CA PRO A 537 24.57 -12.40 4.06
C PRO A 537 25.53 -13.41 4.71
N THR A 538 25.24 -14.71 4.56
CA THR A 538 26.21 -15.74 4.97
C THR A 538 27.51 -15.50 4.19
N ASN A 539 28.61 -15.22 4.90
CA ASN A 539 29.95 -14.86 4.39
C ASN A 539 30.21 -13.37 4.02
N ALA A 540 29.34 -12.43 4.40
CA ALA A 540 29.65 -11.00 4.30
C ALA A 540 29.09 -10.20 5.49
N SER A 541 29.87 -9.25 6.01
CA SER A 541 29.38 -8.35 7.05
C SER A 541 28.63 -7.18 6.44
N TRP A 542 27.49 -6.83 7.03
CA TRP A 542 26.90 -5.52 6.84
C TRP A 542 27.76 -4.47 7.53
N THR A 543 27.95 -3.31 6.91
CA THR A 543 28.72 -2.19 7.49
C THR A 543 27.92 -0.91 7.51
N GLY A 544 27.96 -0.19 8.64
CA GLY A 544 27.35 1.13 8.81
C GLY A 544 28.22 2.06 9.65
N VAL A 545 27.90 3.35 9.62
CA VAL A 545 28.59 4.37 10.41
C VAL A 545 27.63 4.91 11.47
N TYR A 546 28.03 4.81 12.73
CA TYR A 546 27.29 5.29 13.90
C TYR A 546 28.11 6.31 14.69
N PHE A 547 27.50 6.95 15.67
CA PHE A 547 28.13 8.00 16.45
C PHE A 547 28.77 7.45 17.74
N LYS A 548 29.99 7.90 18.04
CA LYS A 548 30.62 7.64 19.35
C LYS A 548 29.83 8.37 20.44
N ASP A 549 29.89 7.84 21.66
CA ASP A 549 29.19 8.37 22.84
C ASP A 549 27.65 8.33 22.77
N ASN A 550 27.07 7.88 21.66
CA ASN A 550 25.66 7.53 21.56
C ASN A 550 25.50 6.01 21.68
N PRO A 551 24.69 5.50 22.63
CA PRO A 551 24.49 4.07 22.74
C PRO A 551 23.68 3.52 21.55
N ILE A 552 24.08 2.36 21.02
CA ILE A 552 23.32 1.60 20.03
C ILE A 552 22.70 0.36 20.66
N ALA A 553 21.51 -0.02 20.22
CA ALA A 553 20.85 -1.27 20.60
C ALA A 553 21.11 -2.35 19.55
N LEU A 554 21.48 -3.56 19.98
CA LEU A 554 21.70 -4.72 19.13
C LEU A 554 20.86 -5.89 19.63
N ALA A 555 20.25 -6.62 18.71
CA ALA A 555 19.53 -7.86 19.01
C ALA A 555 19.81 -8.94 17.95
N ALA A 556 20.22 -10.12 18.40
CA ALA A 556 20.28 -11.33 17.59
C ALA A 556 18.90 -12.00 17.61
N LEU A 557 18.30 -12.12 16.42
CA LEU A 557 16.97 -12.68 16.21
C LEU A 557 17.10 -14.07 15.61
N ALA A 558 16.95 -15.11 16.42
CA ALA A 558 16.99 -16.49 15.95
C ALA A 558 15.74 -16.82 15.12
N LYS A 559 15.91 -17.55 14.03
CA LYS A 559 14.80 -18.14 13.25
C LYS A 559 14.25 -19.38 13.98
N PRO A 560 13.00 -19.79 13.71
CA PRO A 560 12.42 -20.99 14.33
C PRO A 560 13.30 -22.24 14.17
N GLY A 561 13.44 -23.02 15.26
CA GLY A 561 14.31 -24.22 15.30
C GLY A 561 15.77 -23.94 15.68
N TYR A 562 16.12 -22.66 15.86
CA TYR A 562 17.44 -22.22 16.27
C TYR A 562 17.36 -21.36 17.52
N ARG A 563 18.49 -21.26 18.21
CA ARG A 563 18.68 -20.35 19.33
C ARG A 563 19.96 -19.55 19.16
N PHE A 564 19.99 -18.41 19.82
CA PHE A 564 21.20 -17.61 19.95
C PHE A 564 22.23 -18.36 20.80
N ALA A 565 23.44 -18.53 20.26
CA ALA A 565 24.54 -19.26 20.89
C ALA A 565 25.61 -18.33 21.51
N GLY A 566 25.62 -17.04 21.16
CA GLY A 566 26.57 -16.07 21.68
C GLY A 566 26.98 -15.00 20.66
N TRP A 567 27.70 -13.99 21.14
CA TRP A 567 28.34 -12.99 20.30
C TRP A 567 29.83 -13.30 20.17
N GLN A 568 30.36 -13.26 18.95
CA GLN A 568 31.79 -13.20 18.68
C GLN A 568 32.20 -11.74 18.45
N GLY A 569 33.38 -11.35 18.96
CA GLY A 569 33.91 -9.98 18.84
C GLY A 569 33.70 -9.12 20.10
N ILE A 570 32.98 -9.64 21.10
CA ILE A 570 32.81 -9.01 22.42
C ILE A 570 32.87 -10.07 23.53
N LEU A 571 33.47 -9.74 24.67
CA LEU A 571 33.60 -10.63 25.82
C LEU A 571 32.55 -10.30 26.88
N GLY A 572 32.06 -11.34 27.57
CA GLY A 572 31.18 -11.18 28.74
C GLY A 572 29.72 -10.84 28.44
N VAL A 573 29.29 -10.87 27.18
CA VAL A 573 27.88 -10.68 26.78
C VAL A 573 27.27 -12.02 26.38
N ASN A 574 26.30 -12.47 27.17
CA ASN A 574 25.64 -13.76 26.99
C ASN A 574 24.15 -13.63 26.62
N THR A 575 23.65 -12.40 26.48
CA THR A 575 22.26 -12.10 26.10
C THR A 575 22.15 -11.89 24.60
N ASN A 576 21.02 -12.28 24.02
CA ASN A 576 20.75 -12.07 22.59
C ASN A 576 20.53 -10.58 22.26
N ALA A 577 20.14 -9.77 23.23
CA ALA A 577 20.04 -8.31 23.10
C ALA A 577 21.03 -7.60 24.02
N MET A 578 21.58 -6.47 23.55
CA MET A 578 22.48 -5.62 24.32
C MET A 578 22.41 -4.16 23.86
N THR A 579 22.77 -3.24 24.75
CA THR A 579 23.00 -1.83 24.44
C THR A 579 24.48 -1.55 24.63
N LEU A 580 25.14 -0.99 23.62
CA LEU A 580 26.57 -0.71 23.62
C LEU A 580 26.84 0.77 23.43
N LEU A 581 27.65 1.34 24.33
CA LEU A 581 28.23 2.67 24.10
C LEU A 581 29.41 2.55 23.14
N LEU A 582 29.28 3.15 21.94
CA LEU A 582 30.34 3.13 20.95
C LEU A 582 31.49 4.06 21.35
N ASN A 583 32.68 3.48 21.54
CA ASN A 583 33.91 4.21 21.81
C ASN A 583 34.89 4.24 20.61
N GLY A 584 34.67 3.35 19.65
CA GLY A 584 35.50 3.10 18.48
C GLY A 584 34.80 2.10 17.57
N ASP A 585 35.49 1.67 16.51
CA ASP A 585 34.95 0.72 15.55
C ASP A 585 34.58 -0.61 16.23
N LEU A 586 33.47 -1.20 15.78
CA LEU A 586 32.87 -2.40 16.36
C LEU A 586 32.68 -3.43 15.26
N ALA A 587 33.16 -4.66 15.49
CA ALA A 587 32.91 -5.80 14.62
C ALA A 587 32.34 -6.96 15.44
N LEU A 588 31.14 -7.40 15.11
CA LEU A 588 30.43 -8.46 15.84
C LEU A 588 29.87 -9.52 14.90
N THR A 589 29.83 -10.75 15.38
CA THR A 589 29.11 -11.85 14.73
C THR A 589 28.13 -12.49 15.69
N ALA A 590 26.84 -12.57 15.30
CA ALA A 590 25.85 -13.34 16.05
C ALA A 590 25.97 -14.82 15.70
N LEU A 591 26.19 -15.65 16.71
CA LEU A 591 26.26 -17.10 16.58
C LEU A 591 24.87 -17.70 16.85
N PHE A 592 24.43 -18.59 15.97
CA PHE A 592 23.19 -19.33 16.11
C PHE A 592 23.47 -20.83 15.99
N GLU A 593 22.78 -21.63 16.79
CA GLU A 593 22.86 -23.08 16.76
C GLU A 593 21.46 -23.68 16.73
N THR A 594 21.35 -24.93 16.29
CA THR A 594 20.10 -25.69 16.39
C THR A 594 19.70 -25.77 17.86
N ASP A 595 18.44 -25.46 18.15
CA ASP A 595 17.92 -25.57 19.51
C ASP A 595 17.40 -27.00 19.74
N PRO A 596 18.09 -27.85 20.53
CA PRO A 596 17.67 -29.22 20.77
C PRO A 596 16.36 -29.32 21.56
N ASP A 597 16.01 -28.25 22.28
CA ASP A 597 14.81 -28.16 23.11
C ASP A 597 13.69 -27.41 22.39
N ALA A 598 13.93 -26.94 21.15
CA ALA A 598 12.90 -26.24 20.39
C ALA A 598 11.70 -27.16 20.19
N THR A 599 10.59 -26.78 20.82
CA THR A 599 9.30 -27.37 20.47
C THR A 599 9.00 -26.93 19.05
N PRO A 600 8.79 -27.86 18.10
CA PRO A 600 8.42 -27.50 16.75
C PRO A 600 7.17 -26.60 16.77
N ILE A 601 7.19 -25.54 15.97
CA ILE A 601 6.04 -24.65 15.82
C ILE A 601 5.39 -24.98 14.46
N PRO A 602 4.08 -25.27 14.43
CA PRO A 602 3.16 -25.40 15.57
C PRO A 602 3.37 -26.72 16.35
N ALA A 603 2.90 -26.76 17.60
CA ALA A 603 2.88 -28.01 18.37
C ALA A 603 2.02 -29.08 17.68
N PRO A 604 2.46 -30.35 17.60
CA PRO A 604 1.78 -31.37 16.82
C PRO A 604 0.51 -31.89 17.51
N PHE A 605 -0.54 -32.13 16.73
CA PHE A 605 -1.74 -32.83 17.20
C PHE A 605 -1.52 -34.35 17.18
N ASP A 606 -1.74 -35.03 18.29
CA ASP A 606 -1.55 -36.49 18.39
C ASP A 606 -2.75 -37.22 17.78
N LEU A 607 -2.62 -37.66 16.52
CA LEU A 607 -3.68 -38.36 15.79
C LEU A 607 -4.02 -39.73 16.40
N ALA A 608 -3.16 -40.30 17.25
CA ALA A 608 -3.51 -41.51 17.99
C ALA A 608 -4.61 -41.24 19.04
N ARG A 609 -4.84 -39.97 19.41
CA ARG A 609 -5.87 -39.56 20.38
C ARG A 609 -7.21 -39.20 19.75
N GLY A 610 -7.28 -39.08 18.43
CA GLY A 610 -8.51 -38.72 17.72
C GLY A 610 -8.24 -38.04 16.38
N ASP A 611 -9.30 -37.54 15.77
CA ASP A 611 -9.19 -36.80 14.51
C ASP A 611 -8.93 -35.32 14.80
N TYR A 612 -8.11 -34.70 13.95
CA TYR A 612 -7.97 -33.25 13.94
C TYR A 612 -9.11 -32.65 13.12
N SER A 613 -9.78 -31.62 13.63
CA SER A 613 -10.75 -30.85 12.86
C SER A 613 -10.61 -29.35 13.08
N LEU A 614 -10.82 -28.58 12.00
CA LEU A 614 -10.99 -27.13 12.05
C LEU A 614 -12.21 -26.75 11.20
N THR A 615 -13.29 -26.39 11.88
CA THR A 615 -14.56 -25.99 11.25
C THR A 615 -14.82 -24.48 11.36
N THR A 616 -14.17 -23.79 12.30
CA THR A 616 -14.43 -22.36 12.56
C THR A 616 -13.14 -21.56 12.76
N TRP A 617 -13.08 -20.32 12.27
CA TRP A 617 -12.06 -19.34 12.66
C TRP A 617 -12.66 -17.94 12.71
N SER A 618 -12.72 -17.32 13.90
CA SER A 618 -13.38 -16.01 14.06
C SER A 618 -12.53 -14.87 13.52
N ALA A 619 -13.18 -13.84 12.94
CA ALA A 619 -12.52 -12.58 12.59
C ALA A 619 -11.99 -11.84 13.84
N THR A 620 -12.59 -12.10 15.00
CA THR A 620 -12.25 -11.46 16.29
C THR A 620 -11.16 -12.18 17.07
N GLU A 621 -10.53 -13.21 16.49
CA GLU A 621 -9.39 -13.86 17.14
C GLU A 621 -8.25 -12.84 17.34
N PRO A 622 -7.54 -12.87 18.49
CA PRO A 622 -6.48 -11.91 18.74
C PRO A 622 -5.36 -11.99 17.70
N ALA A 623 -4.74 -10.85 17.40
CA ALA A 623 -3.59 -10.81 16.49
C ALA A 623 -2.46 -11.73 16.97
N GLY A 624 -1.87 -12.50 16.04
CA GLY A 624 -0.78 -13.43 16.34
C GLY A 624 -1.18 -14.73 17.05
N THR A 625 -2.48 -15.01 17.22
CA THR A 625 -2.98 -16.34 17.59
C THR A 625 -3.25 -17.18 16.35
N TYR A 626 -3.34 -18.51 16.49
CA TYR A 626 -3.57 -19.42 15.37
C TYR A 626 -4.57 -20.50 15.76
N PRO A 627 -5.21 -21.18 14.79
CA PRO A 627 -5.96 -22.38 15.09
C PRO A 627 -5.08 -23.38 15.83
N SER A 628 -5.67 -24.17 16.74
CA SER A 628 -4.91 -25.14 17.52
C SER A 628 -4.05 -26.00 16.61
N ASN A 629 -2.77 -26.11 16.95
CA ASN A 629 -1.78 -26.94 16.27
C ASN A 629 -1.48 -26.49 14.83
N MET A 630 -1.89 -25.26 14.48
CA MET A 630 -1.61 -24.62 13.21
C MET A 630 -0.83 -23.32 13.39
N VAL A 631 -0.26 -22.83 12.29
CA VAL A 631 0.25 -21.47 12.12
C VAL A 631 -0.10 -20.94 10.73
N PHE A 632 -0.10 -19.62 10.60
CA PHE A 632 -0.21 -18.95 9.31
C PHE A 632 1.11 -18.30 8.94
N LEU A 633 1.49 -18.41 7.66
CA LEU A 633 2.79 -17.97 7.14
C LEU A 633 2.64 -16.97 6.00
N GLN A 634 3.62 -16.08 5.92
CA GLN A 634 3.74 -15.01 4.93
C GLN A 634 5.08 -15.06 4.16
N ASN A 635 5.07 -14.43 2.99
CA ASN A 635 6.10 -14.26 1.98
C ASN A 635 6.45 -12.77 1.83
N ALA A 636 7.62 -12.51 1.28
CA ALA A 636 8.04 -11.17 0.86
C ALA A 636 7.49 -10.75 -0.53
N ALA A 637 7.11 -11.72 -1.37
CA ALA A 637 6.61 -11.47 -2.73
C ALA A 637 5.09 -11.34 -2.79
N SER A 638 4.58 -10.37 -3.56
CA SER A 638 3.15 -10.07 -3.68
C SER A 638 2.33 -11.15 -4.41
N ASP A 639 2.94 -11.75 -5.41
CA ASP A 639 2.40 -12.85 -6.21
C ASP A 639 3.28 -14.09 -6.03
N PRO A 640 3.26 -14.75 -4.85
CA PRO A 640 4.15 -15.86 -4.58
C PRO A 640 3.82 -17.03 -5.52
N ALA A 641 4.82 -17.47 -6.29
CA ALA A 641 4.72 -18.67 -7.11
C ALA A 641 4.65 -19.93 -6.25
N LEU A 642 4.30 -21.08 -6.84
CA LEU A 642 4.28 -22.36 -6.11
C LEU A 642 5.66 -22.73 -5.52
N SER A 643 6.76 -22.23 -6.09
CA SER A 643 8.12 -22.44 -5.59
C SER A 643 8.54 -21.47 -4.47
N ALA A 644 7.78 -20.40 -4.19
CA ALA A 644 8.11 -19.44 -3.14
C ALA A 644 7.79 -20.02 -1.76
N GLU A 645 8.76 -20.04 -0.85
CA GLU A 645 8.61 -20.64 0.48
C GLU A 645 8.32 -19.55 1.53
N PRO A 646 7.16 -19.60 2.22
CA PRO A 646 6.86 -18.65 3.28
C PRO A 646 7.54 -19.06 4.60
N GLU A 647 8.25 -18.14 5.24
CA GLU A 647 9.02 -18.41 6.47
C GLU A 647 8.63 -17.54 7.67
N ALA A 648 7.94 -16.42 7.45
CA ALA A 648 7.53 -15.53 8.53
C ALA A 648 6.11 -15.84 9.00
N PHE A 649 5.86 -15.69 10.30
CA PHE A 649 4.52 -15.84 10.85
C PHE A 649 3.62 -14.64 10.54
N TRP A 650 2.33 -14.90 10.37
CA TRP A 650 1.31 -13.86 10.33
C TRP A 650 0.99 -13.39 11.76
N THR A 651 1.18 -12.11 12.06
CA THR A 651 1.03 -11.57 13.42
C THR A 651 -0.06 -10.51 13.56
N LEU A 652 -0.88 -10.30 12.53
CA LEU A 652 -1.86 -9.21 12.47
C LEU A 652 -3.31 -9.69 12.69
N PRO A 653 -4.26 -8.77 13.01
CA PRO A 653 -5.68 -9.10 13.19
C PRO A 653 -6.35 -9.78 11.99
N TYR A 654 -7.43 -10.51 12.26
CA TYR A 654 -8.16 -11.35 11.29
C TYR A 654 -9.43 -10.71 10.71
N ASP A 655 -9.70 -9.45 11.03
CA ASP A 655 -10.87 -8.67 10.60
C ASP A 655 -10.51 -7.53 9.63
N ARG A 656 -9.24 -7.44 9.21
CA ARG A 656 -8.75 -6.40 8.28
C ARG A 656 -9.54 -6.39 6.97
N THR A 657 -9.84 -5.19 6.46
CA THR A 657 -10.63 -4.99 5.24
C THR A 657 -9.81 -4.52 4.03
N ASN A 658 -8.57 -4.07 4.25
CA ASN A 658 -7.68 -3.53 3.22
C ASN A 658 -6.33 -4.27 3.18
N ARG A 659 -5.59 -4.09 2.07
CA ARG A 659 -4.25 -4.67 1.80
C ARG A 659 -4.17 -6.20 1.94
N SER A 660 -2.98 -6.79 1.91
CA SER A 660 -2.81 -8.24 2.04
C SER A 660 -3.25 -8.69 3.45
N ARG A 661 -4.04 -9.77 3.57
CA ARG A 661 -4.67 -10.14 4.85
C ARG A 661 -5.23 -11.57 4.92
N ILE A 662 -5.16 -12.16 6.10
CA ILE A 662 -5.95 -13.35 6.45
C ILE A 662 -7.23 -12.88 7.13
N ASN A 663 -8.37 -13.37 6.65
CA ASN A 663 -9.65 -13.12 7.30
C ASN A 663 -10.18 -14.36 8.01
N GLY A 664 -10.65 -14.21 9.24
CA GLY A 664 -11.52 -15.19 9.88
C GLY A 664 -12.95 -15.05 9.36
N LEU A 665 -13.59 -16.16 9.04
CA LEU A 665 -14.93 -16.21 8.43
C LEU A 665 -15.96 -16.95 9.29
N GLY A 666 -15.69 -17.14 10.58
CA GLY A 666 -16.53 -17.92 11.48
C GLY A 666 -16.62 -19.37 11.00
N ASP A 667 -17.83 -19.88 10.80
CA ASP A 667 -18.12 -21.25 10.32
C ASP A 667 -17.63 -21.52 8.89
N SER A 668 -17.13 -20.50 8.21
CA SER A 668 -16.56 -20.60 6.86
C SER A 668 -15.03 -20.64 6.86
N GLY A 669 -14.42 -20.97 8.00
CA GLY A 669 -12.97 -21.12 8.18
C GLY A 669 -12.22 -19.80 8.05
N PHE A 670 -11.15 -19.79 7.27
CA PHE A 670 -10.33 -18.59 7.04
C PHE A 670 -10.05 -18.38 5.54
N ALA A 671 -9.71 -17.15 5.16
CA ALA A 671 -9.41 -16.80 3.78
C ALA A 671 -8.11 -16.03 3.61
N PHE A 672 -7.43 -16.31 2.50
CA PHE A 672 -6.26 -15.59 2.04
C PHE A 672 -6.63 -14.58 0.97
N LEU A 673 -6.10 -13.37 1.09
CA LEU A 673 -6.09 -12.38 0.03
C LEU A 673 -4.79 -11.57 0.02
N ASN A 674 -3.99 -11.73 -1.03
CA ASN A 674 -2.89 -10.81 -1.30
C ASN A 674 -3.41 -9.57 -2.04
N THR A 675 -2.72 -8.45 -1.89
CA THR A 675 -2.90 -7.26 -2.72
C THR A 675 -1.56 -6.78 -3.26
N SER A 676 -1.52 -5.60 -3.89
CA SER A 676 -0.24 -5.04 -4.34
C SER A 676 0.61 -4.52 -3.19
N ASP A 677 -0.01 -4.29 -2.03
CA ASP A 677 0.62 -3.73 -0.86
C ASP A 677 0.57 -4.74 0.31
N PRO A 678 1.67 -4.90 1.05
CA PRO A 678 1.63 -5.57 2.34
C PRO A 678 1.05 -4.63 3.40
N GLN A 679 0.76 -5.16 4.58
CA GLN A 679 0.35 -4.34 5.71
C GLN A 679 1.54 -3.51 6.23
N PRO A 680 1.31 -2.23 6.58
CA PRO A 680 2.39 -1.32 6.98
C PRO A 680 2.95 -1.63 8.38
N ASP A 681 2.17 -2.32 9.22
CA ASP A 681 2.48 -2.72 10.59
C ASP A 681 3.15 -4.11 10.68
N GLY A 682 3.80 -4.56 9.60
CA GLY A 682 4.66 -5.76 9.60
C GLY A 682 4.06 -7.03 8.99
N GLY A 683 2.83 -6.96 8.46
CA GLY A 683 2.22 -8.08 7.72
C GLY A 683 2.66 -8.11 6.26
N GLY A 684 3.30 -9.19 5.84
CA GLY A 684 3.72 -9.41 4.45
C GLY A 684 2.60 -9.91 3.54
N TYR A 685 2.97 -10.68 2.53
CA TYR A 685 2.04 -11.32 1.62
C TYR A 685 1.77 -12.75 2.06
N LEU A 686 0.56 -13.24 1.93
CA LEU A 686 0.18 -14.54 2.45
C LEU A 686 0.81 -15.68 1.64
N GLY A 687 1.16 -16.77 2.33
CA GLY A 687 1.82 -17.92 1.70
C GLY A 687 1.25 -19.27 2.06
N ALA A 688 0.90 -19.52 3.32
CA ALA A 688 0.36 -20.83 3.70
C ALA A 688 -0.35 -20.82 5.07
N ALA A 689 -1.20 -21.82 5.29
CA ALA A 689 -1.55 -22.32 6.61
C ALA A 689 -0.89 -23.69 6.82
N VAL A 690 -0.26 -23.92 7.98
CA VAL A 690 0.48 -25.14 8.28
C VAL A 690 -0.07 -25.78 9.55
N LEU A 691 -0.45 -27.05 9.47
CA LEU A 691 -0.87 -27.92 10.58
C LEU A 691 0.27 -28.87 10.94
N ALA A 692 0.53 -29.06 12.23
CA ALA A 692 1.45 -30.08 12.71
C ALA A 692 0.71 -31.28 13.32
N LEU A 693 1.20 -32.48 13.04
CA LEU A 693 0.62 -33.75 13.45
C LEU A 693 1.70 -34.65 14.04
N LYS A 694 1.33 -35.44 15.04
CA LYS A 694 2.08 -36.59 15.52
C LYS A 694 1.27 -37.83 15.14
N THR A 695 1.91 -38.75 14.43
CA THR A 695 1.26 -39.87 13.76
C THR A 695 1.79 -41.21 14.26
N VAL A 696 2.51 -41.22 15.38
CA VAL A 696 3.00 -42.43 16.06
C VAL A 696 1.84 -43.39 16.30
N GLY A 697 1.99 -44.64 15.85
CA GLY A 697 0.94 -45.67 15.95
C GLY A 697 -0.18 -45.58 14.90
N VAL A 698 -0.21 -44.55 14.05
CA VAL A 698 -1.19 -44.40 12.96
C VAL A 698 -0.62 -44.95 11.65
N ARG A 699 -1.42 -45.74 10.91
CA ARG A 699 -1.00 -46.43 9.68
C ARG A 699 -1.76 -46.02 8.42
N THR A 700 -2.87 -45.30 8.56
CA THR A 700 -3.63 -44.73 7.45
C THR A 700 -4.09 -43.36 7.88
N ILE A 701 -3.74 -42.32 7.14
CA ILE A 701 -4.14 -40.95 7.44
C ILE A 701 -4.89 -40.41 6.24
N LEU A 702 -6.13 -39.97 6.47
CA LEU A 702 -6.99 -39.39 5.47
C LEU A 702 -7.16 -37.90 5.78
N VAL A 703 -7.04 -37.08 4.74
CA VAL A 703 -7.26 -35.63 4.84
C VAL A 703 -8.37 -35.21 3.89
N SER A 704 -9.33 -34.46 4.42
CA SER A 704 -10.29 -33.71 3.62
C SER A 704 -10.34 -32.27 4.08
N TRP A 705 -10.68 -31.37 3.17
CA TRP A 705 -10.89 -29.95 3.47
C TRP A 705 -11.81 -29.36 2.42
N ARG A 706 -12.36 -28.19 2.68
CA ARG A 706 -13.18 -27.46 1.73
C ARG A 706 -12.46 -26.20 1.27
N GLY A 707 -12.37 -26.05 -0.04
CA GLY A 707 -11.78 -24.90 -0.70
C GLY A 707 -12.88 -24.04 -1.32
N GLY A 708 -12.74 -22.72 -1.28
CA GLY A 708 -13.74 -21.83 -1.85
C GLY A 708 -13.18 -20.54 -2.44
N THR A 709 -13.94 -19.94 -3.35
CA THR A 709 -13.67 -18.62 -3.93
C THR A 709 -14.60 -17.62 -3.27
N VAL A 710 -14.05 -16.78 -2.40
CA VAL A 710 -14.79 -15.69 -1.75
C VAL A 710 -14.91 -14.51 -2.71
N MET A 711 -13.80 -14.12 -3.34
CA MET A 711 -13.76 -13.08 -4.36
C MET A 711 -13.04 -13.59 -5.62
N THR A 712 -13.70 -13.42 -6.75
CA THR A 712 -13.35 -14.09 -8.00
C THR A 712 -12.14 -13.43 -8.67
N ASN A 713 -12.16 -12.12 -8.92
CA ASN A 713 -11.06 -11.26 -9.41
C ASN A 713 -10.22 -11.78 -10.62
N GLU A 714 -9.40 -10.94 -11.25
CA GLU A 714 -8.81 -11.24 -12.57
C GLU A 714 -7.65 -12.25 -12.49
N ARG A 715 -6.84 -12.20 -11.44
CA ARG A 715 -5.70 -13.11 -11.27
C ARG A 715 -6.12 -14.46 -10.72
N ILE A 716 -5.60 -15.53 -11.33
CA ILE A 716 -5.92 -16.90 -10.93
C ILE A 716 -4.94 -17.35 -9.85
N TYR A 717 -5.49 -17.59 -8.66
CA TYR A 717 -4.80 -18.19 -7.53
C TYR A 717 -5.31 -19.62 -7.30
N ALA A 718 -4.50 -20.38 -6.58
CA ALA A 718 -4.87 -21.71 -6.11
C ALA A 718 -4.38 -21.94 -4.68
N ILE A 719 -4.99 -22.94 -4.02
CA ILE A 719 -4.56 -23.49 -2.74
C ILE A 719 -4.23 -24.95 -2.97
N ARG A 720 -2.96 -25.32 -2.73
CA ARG A 720 -2.46 -26.68 -2.89
C ARG A 720 -2.14 -27.31 -1.55
N LEU A 721 -2.59 -28.56 -1.36
CA LEU A 721 -2.27 -29.33 -0.17
C LEU A 721 -0.93 -30.06 -0.34
N GLN A 722 -0.03 -29.85 0.62
CA GLN A 722 1.30 -30.44 0.64
C GLN A 722 1.61 -31.02 2.02
N TYR A 723 2.59 -31.91 2.10
CA TYR A 723 3.04 -32.51 3.35
C TYR A 723 4.57 -32.55 3.47
N ARG A 724 5.08 -32.71 4.69
CA ARG A 724 6.47 -33.11 4.96
C ARG A 724 6.59 -33.85 6.29
N VAL A 725 7.64 -34.66 6.42
CA VAL A 725 8.05 -35.27 7.70
C VAL A 725 9.12 -34.37 8.35
N GLY A 726 8.97 -34.05 9.63
CA GLY A 726 9.88 -33.14 10.34
C GLY A 726 9.72 -31.65 9.97
N VAL A 727 10.71 -30.84 10.35
CA VAL A 727 10.68 -29.36 10.18
C VAL A 727 11.60 -28.83 9.08
N THR A 728 12.56 -29.63 8.60
CA THR A 728 13.57 -29.21 7.62
C THR A 728 13.38 -29.82 6.23
N ASN A 729 12.64 -30.91 6.11
CA ASN A 729 12.41 -31.55 4.81
C ASN A 729 11.59 -30.65 3.88
N SER A 730 11.82 -30.79 2.58
CA SER A 730 11.01 -30.12 1.56
C SER A 730 9.58 -30.64 1.57
N PHE A 731 8.62 -29.77 1.26
CA PHE A 731 7.23 -30.15 1.11
C PHE A 731 7.00 -30.88 -0.22
N ALA A 732 6.23 -31.96 -0.18
CA ALA A 732 5.76 -32.72 -1.33
C ALA A 732 4.23 -32.57 -1.49
N ASP A 733 3.73 -32.70 -2.72
CA ASP A 733 2.29 -32.61 -3.01
C ASP A 733 1.54 -33.81 -2.43
N VAL A 734 0.39 -33.56 -1.79
CA VAL A 734 -0.57 -34.63 -1.48
C VAL A 734 -1.34 -34.95 -2.76
N LEU A 735 -1.42 -36.24 -3.12
CA LEU A 735 -2.07 -36.70 -4.34
C LEU A 735 -3.45 -37.30 -4.06
N ASP A 736 -4.37 -37.15 -4.99
CA ASP A 736 -5.67 -37.81 -4.99
C ASP A 736 -5.58 -39.26 -5.50
N ALA A 737 -6.73 -39.95 -5.56
CA ALA A 737 -6.80 -41.34 -6.03
C ALA A 737 -6.36 -41.53 -7.50
N ASN A 738 -6.29 -40.46 -8.29
CA ASN A 738 -5.83 -40.48 -9.67
C ASN A 738 -4.36 -40.04 -9.82
N GLY A 739 -3.68 -39.75 -8.71
CA GLY A 739 -2.29 -39.27 -8.71
C GLY A 739 -2.15 -37.77 -9.03
N ALA A 740 -3.24 -37.01 -9.02
CA ALA A 740 -3.19 -35.56 -9.24
C ALA A 740 -3.03 -34.81 -7.91
N PRO A 741 -2.31 -33.67 -7.86
CA PRO A 741 -2.22 -32.86 -6.66
C PRO A 741 -3.59 -32.40 -6.15
N VAL A 742 -3.82 -32.53 -4.84
CA VAL A 742 -5.05 -32.06 -4.19
C VAL A 742 -5.03 -30.53 -4.13
N GLU A 743 -5.85 -29.89 -4.97
CA GLU A 743 -5.79 -28.45 -5.22
C GLU A 743 -7.17 -27.82 -5.44
N TYR A 744 -7.40 -26.67 -4.80
CA TYR A 744 -8.50 -25.78 -5.14
C TYR A 744 -7.99 -24.63 -6.02
N VAL A 745 -8.51 -24.51 -7.24
CA VAL A 745 -8.24 -23.37 -8.12
C VAL A 745 -9.41 -22.39 -8.04
N ARG A 746 -9.12 -21.09 -8.05
CA ARG A 746 -10.12 -20.01 -8.17
C ARG A 746 -11.19 -20.36 -9.22
N ASN A 747 -12.45 -20.36 -8.82
CA ASN A 747 -13.61 -20.56 -9.69
C ASN A 747 -14.10 -19.22 -10.26
N PRO A 748 -14.61 -19.14 -11.50
CA PRO A 748 -15.22 -17.92 -12.04
C PRO A 748 -16.52 -17.46 -11.37
N VAL A 749 -17.15 -18.29 -10.54
CA VAL A 749 -18.34 -17.94 -9.76
C VAL A 749 -17.95 -17.64 -8.31
N GLY A 750 -18.23 -16.41 -7.85
CA GLY A 750 -18.02 -16.01 -6.46
C GLY A 750 -18.95 -16.80 -5.53
N GLY A 751 -18.45 -17.20 -4.36
CA GLY A 751 -19.15 -18.06 -3.40
C GLY A 751 -19.06 -19.56 -3.71
N HIS A 752 -18.48 -19.96 -4.85
CA HIS A 752 -18.24 -21.37 -5.14
C HIS A 752 -17.34 -22.01 -4.07
N SER A 753 -17.66 -23.26 -3.70
CA SER A 753 -16.80 -24.08 -2.85
C SER A 753 -16.92 -25.55 -3.20
N GLN A 754 -15.88 -26.32 -2.92
CA GLN A 754 -15.86 -27.77 -3.13
C GLN A 754 -15.12 -28.44 -1.98
N THR A 755 -15.59 -29.62 -1.58
CA THR A 755 -14.85 -30.50 -0.68
C THR A 755 -13.81 -31.28 -1.48
N LEU A 756 -12.57 -31.26 -1.01
CA LEU A 756 -11.45 -32.01 -1.56
C LEU A 756 -11.10 -33.14 -0.59
N GLY A 757 -11.04 -34.37 -1.11
CA GLY A 757 -10.73 -35.59 -0.35
C GLY A 757 -11.94 -36.48 -0.05
N PRO A 758 -11.79 -37.49 0.83
CA PRO A 758 -10.56 -37.77 1.58
C PRO A 758 -9.42 -38.25 0.68
N ALA A 759 -8.28 -37.58 0.76
CA ALA A 759 -7.04 -38.04 0.15
C ALA A 759 -6.23 -38.83 1.19
N GLN A 760 -5.67 -39.97 0.81
CA GLN A 760 -4.79 -40.74 1.68
C GLN A 760 -3.38 -40.14 1.64
N LEU A 761 -2.84 -39.79 2.80
CA LEU A 761 -1.46 -39.33 2.88
C LEU A 761 -0.47 -40.48 2.59
N PRO A 762 0.70 -40.20 2.01
CA PRO A 762 1.71 -41.21 1.70
C PRO A 762 2.22 -41.97 2.94
N VAL A 763 2.63 -43.23 2.76
CA VAL A 763 2.98 -44.12 3.88
C VAL A 763 4.13 -43.61 4.75
N GLU A 764 5.00 -42.73 4.24
CA GLU A 764 6.11 -42.13 4.97
C GLU A 764 5.69 -41.19 6.10
N VAL A 765 4.47 -40.63 6.04
CA VAL A 765 3.93 -39.83 7.15
C VAL A 765 3.39 -40.68 8.29
N ASN A 766 3.26 -41.99 8.11
CA ASN A 766 2.81 -42.90 9.16
C ASN A 766 3.87 -43.10 10.22
N ASN A 767 3.44 -43.28 11.47
CA ASN A 767 4.32 -43.58 12.59
C ASN A 767 5.46 -42.56 12.81
N GLN A 768 5.19 -41.27 12.58
CA GLN A 768 6.16 -40.19 12.72
C GLN A 768 5.88 -39.35 13.97
N SER A 769 6.94 -38.88 14.63
CA SER A 769 6.83 -37.99 15.79
C SER A 769 6.37 -36.58 15.40
N TYR A 770 6.62 -36.16 14.15
CA TYR A 770 6.23 -34.85 13.64
C TYR A 770 6.05 -34.85 12.12
N VAL A 771 4.87 -34.46 11.66
CA VAL A 771 4.47 -34.31 10.26
C VAL A 771 3.81 -32.94 10.11
N GLN A 772 4.04 -32.26 9.00
CA GLN A 772 3.29 -31.06 8.67
C GLN A 772 2.45 -31.26 7.42
N LEU A 773 1.22 -30.76 7.47
CA LEU A 773 0.39 -30.50 6.30
C LEU A 773 0.34 -28.99 6.07
N ARG A 774 0.34 -28.56 4.81
CA ARG A 774 0.14 -27.15 4.50
C ARG A 774 -0.83 -26.93 3.35
N TRP A 775 -1.63 -25.88 3.48
CA TRP A 775 -2.46 -25.30 2.42
C TRP A 775 -1.72 -24.10 1.86
N LYS A 776 -1.00 -24.30 0.75
CA LYS A 776 -0.16 -23.29 0.12
C LYS A 776 -0.98 -22.44 -0.83
N TYR A 777 -1.10 -21.15 -0.53
CA TYR A 777 -1.79 -20.16 -1.34
C TYR A 777 -0.81 -19.53 -2.32
N TYR A 778 -1.05 -19.64 -3.63
CA TYR A 778 -0.08 -19.22 -4.63
C TYR A 778 -0.70 -18.70 -5.92
N TYR A 779 0.04 -17.81 -6.58
CA TYR A 779 -0.34 -17.24 -7.87
C TYR A 779 -0.02 -18.23 -9.00
N ARG A 780 -1.00 -18.44 -9.88
CA ARG A 780 -0.90 -19.38 -11.00
C ARG A 780 -0.69 -18.68 -12.34
N THR A 781 -1.55 -17.71 -12.68
CA THR A 781 -1.50 -16.96 -13.95
C THR A 781 -2.38 -15.70 -13.96
N GLY A 782 -2.18 -14.78 -14.92
CA GLY A 782 -2.87 -13.49 -15.09
C GLY A 782 -1.98 -12.24 -14.93
N ALA A 783 -1.79 -11.46 -16.01
CA ALA A 783 -0.77 -10.41 -16.07
C ALA A 783 -1.04 -9.17 -15.18
N SER A 784 -2.29 -8.77 -14.96
CA SER A 784 -2.67 -7.57 -14.19
C SER A 784 -4.08 -7.72 -13.60
N GLY A 785 -4.39 -6.94 -12.57
CA GLY A 785 -5.73 -6.93 -11.96
C GLY A 785 -5.77 -7.38 -10.49
N PRO A 786 -6.95 -7.28 -9.86
CA PRO A 786 -7.13 -7.68 -8.46
C PRO A 786 -6.91 -9.19 -8.29
N ARG A 787 -6.55 -9.60 -7.07
CA ARG A 787 -6.23 -10.98 -6.71
C ARG A 787 -7.45 -11.68 -6.13
N ALA A 788 -7.62 -12.97 -6.41
CA ALA A 788 -8.74 -13.73 -5.89
C ALA A 788 -8.61 -13.95 -4.37
N GLN A 789 -9.70 -13.86 -3.63
CA GLN A 789 -9.74 -14.26 -2.22
C GLN A 789 -10.19 -15.71 -2.15
N LEU A 790 -9.35 -16.58 -1.59
CA LEU A 790 -9.63 -18.01 -1.48
C LEU A 790 -9.71 -18.44 -0.02
N ARG A 791 -10.65 -19.32 0.30
CA ARG A 791 -10.87 -19.82 1.66
C ARG A 791 -10.52 -21.29 1.83
N VAL A 792 -10.19 -21.65 3.07
CA VAL A 792 -10.02 -23.01 3.57
C VAL A 792 -10.95 -23.17 4.78
N ASP A 793 -11.82 -24.18 4.73
CA ASP A 793 -12.72 -24.58 5.81
C ASP A 793 -12.83 -26.10 5.91
N ASP A 794 -13.55 -26.59 6.91
CA ASP A 794 -13.85 -28.01 7.14
C ASP A 794 -12.63 -28.94 7.03
N ILE A 795 -11.49 -28.52 7.58
CA ILE A 795 -10.29 -29.36 7.61
C ILE A 795 -10.59 -30.53 8.54
N LEU A 796 -10.43 -31.76 8.03
CA LEU A 796 -10.50 -32.98 8.79
C LEU A 796 -9.29 -33.85 8.44
N VAL A 797 -8.48 -34.18 9.45
CA VAL A 797 -7.42 -35.18 9.33
C VAL A 797 -7.76 -36.32 10.27
N SER A 798 -8.07 -37.47 9.69
CA SER A 798 -8.49 -38.65 10.44
C SER A 798 -7.48 -39.78 10.28
N ALA A 799 -7.37 -40.61 11.31
CA ALA A 799 -6.50 -41.78 11.30
C ALA A 799 -7.16 -43.04 10.69
N GLY A 800 -8.08 -42.81 9.73
CA GLY A 800 -8.92 -43.82 9.08
C GLY A 800 -10.24 -44.03 9.85
N ALA A 801 -11.37 -43.97 9.14
CA ALA A 801 -12.68 -44.28 9.72
C ALA A 801 -12.81 -45.79 10.00
N PRO A 802 -13.60 -46.21 11.00
CA PRO A 802 -13.97 -47.60 11.12
C PRO A 802 -14.70 -48.07 9.86
N ALA A 803 -14.22 -49.13 9.23
CA ALA A 803 -14.71 -49.61 7.95
C ALA A 803 -15.17 -51.06 8.07
N PHE A 804 -16.30 -51.39 7.45
CA PHE A 804 -16.68 -52.77 7.20
C PHE A 804 -15.77 -53.32 6.10
N THR A 805 -14.88 -54.23 6.46
CA THR A 805 -13.87 -54.77 5.54
C THR A 805 -14.36 -56.02 4.82
N ARG A 806 -15.26 -56.79 5.45
CA ARG A 806 -15.82 -58.02 4.88
C ARG A 806 -17.17 -58.36 5.51
N ILE A 807 -18.08 -58.91 4.71
CA ILE A 807 -19.39 -59.39 5.16
C ILE A 807 -19.54 -60.84 4.69
N GLU A 808 -19.92 -61.75 5.58
CA GLU A 808 -20.16 -63.15 5.24
C GLU A 808 -21.39 -63.70 5.98
N ARG A 809 -22.16 -64.55 5.30
CA ARG A 809 -23.24 -65.31 5.95
C ARG A 809 -22.66 -66.57 6.58
N VAL A 810 -22.99 -66.81 7.85
CA VAL A 810 -22.53 -68.00 8.58
C VAL A 810 -23.58 -69.14 8.51
N PRO A 811 -23.20 -70.41 8.71
CA PRO A 811 -24.06 -71.58 8.42
C PRO A 811 -25.39 -71.65 9.19
N ASP A 812 -25.52 -70.91 10.29
CA ASP A 812 -26.71 -70.81 11.13
C ASP A 812 -27.70 -69.72 10.67
N GLY A 813 -27.41 -69.04 9.55
CA GLY A 813 -28.26 -67.99 8.97
C GLY A 813 -27.88 -66.57 9.35
N ASN A 814 -27.04 -66.39 10.38
CA ASN A 814 -26.59 -65.07 10.86
C ASN A 814 -25.60 -64.41 9.87
N VAL A 815 -25.36 -63.10 10.04
CA VAL A 815 -24.41 -62.34 9.21
C VAL A 815 -23.25 -61.85 10.06
N ARG A 816 -22.02 -62.22 9.69
CA ARG A 816 -20.78 -61.74 10.30
C ARG A 816 -20.22 -60.58 9.50
N PHE A 817 -19.90 -59.52 10.22
CA PHE A 817 -19.21 -58.34 9.74
C PHE A 817 -17.81 -58.31 10.32
N HIS A 818 -16.82 -58.17 9.45
CA HIS A 818 -15.45 -57.85 9.81
C HIS A 818 -15.26 -56.35 9.68
N LEU A 819 -14.67 -55.73 10.69
CA LEU A 819 -14.44 -54.30 10.74
C LEU A 819 -12.98 -54.01 11.07
N SER A 820 -12.48 -52.89 10.57
CA SER A 820 -11.22 -52.29 10.98
C SER A 820 -11.46 -50.92 11.60
N GLY A 821 -10.68 -50.51 12.58
CA GLY A 821 -10.66 -49.19 13.20
C GLY A 821 -9.36 -48.93 13.96
N PHE A 822 -9.32 -47.90 14.80
CA PHE A 822 -8.27 -47.63 15.78
C PHE A 822 -7.97 -48.84 16.68
N PRO A 823 -6.69 -49.27 16.81
CA PRO A 823 -6.28 -50.29 17.77
C PRO A 823 -6.69 -49.98 19.22
N ASP A 824 -7.07 -51.01 19.96
CA ASP A 824 -7.46 -50.95 21.38
C ASP A 824 -8.62 -49.97 21.69
N ARG A 825 -9.33 -49.47 20.67
CA ARG A 825 -10.43 -48.52 20.82
C ARG A 825 -11.77 -49.24 20.84
N GLN A 826 -12.69 -48.74 21.67
CA GLN A 826 -14.07 -49.22 21.71
C GLN A 826 -14.93 -48.62 20.59
N TYR A 827 -15.82 -49.46 20.07
CA TYR A 827 -16.84 -49.12 19.08
C TYR A 827 -18.19 -49.63 19.53
N GLU A 828 -19.20 -48.76 19.46
CA GLU A 828 -20.61 -49.14 19.57
C GLU A 828 -21.16 -49.45 18.17
N ILE A 829 -21.66 -50.67 18.00
CA ILE A 829 -22.35 -51.14 16.81
C ILE A 829 -23.83 -50.89 16.98
N GLU A 830 -24.41 -50.16 16.03
CA GLU A 830 -25.83 -49.83 16.02
C GLU A 830 -26.51 -50.39 14.77
N ALA A 831 -27.81 -50.66 14.88
CA ALA A 831 -28.64 -51.01 13.74
C ALA A 831 -29.89 -50.13 13.61
N SER A 832 -30.41 -50.06 12.39
CA SER A 832 -31.64 -49.34 12.05
C SER A 832 -32.41 -50.05 10.95
N THR A 833 -33.75 -49.99 10.99
CA THR A 833 -34.62 -50.47 9.91
C THR A 833 -35.06 -49.34 8.96
N ASN A 834 -34.81 -48.08 9.32
CA ASN A 834 -35.30 -46.90 8.58
C ASN A 834 -34.25 -45.78 8.42
N LEU A 835 -33.01 -45.99 8.85
CA LEU A 835 -31.90 -45.02 8.87
C LEU A 835 -32.11 -43.78 9.74
N ILE A 836 -33.25 -43.67 10.44
CA ILE A 836 -33.60 -42.54 11.30
C ILE A 836 -33.39 -42.90 12.77
N ALA A 837 -34.02 -43.99 13.22
CA ALA A 837 -33.89 -44.48 14.59
C ALA A 837 -32.80 -45.56 14.64
N TRP A 838 -31.77 -45.32 15.44
CA TRP A 838 -30.64 -46.23 15.63
C TRP A 838 -30.69 -46.85 17.02
N THR A 839 -30.44 -48.16 17.11
CA THR A 839 -30.42 -48.91 18.36
C THR A 839 -29.05 -49.55 18.54
N ALA A 840 -28.39 -49.29 19.66
CA ALA A 840 -27.14 -49.92 20.03
C ALA A 840 -27.33 -51.43 20.24
N LEU A 841 -26.51 -52.23 19.57
CA LEU A 841 -26.52 -53.69 19.63
C LEU A 841 -25.43 -54.22 20.53
N GLN A 842 -24.21 -53.71 20.37
CA GLN A 842 -23.02 -54.20 21.08
C GLN A 842 -21.94 -53.14 21.11
N THR A 843 -21.16 -53.11 22.19
CA THR A 843 -19.87 -52.42 22.24
C THR A 843 -18.73 -53.45 22.14
N THR A 844 -17.75 -53.20 21.27
CA THR A 844 -16.59 -54.07 21.07
C THR A 844 -15.30 -53.27 21.03
N THR A 845 -14.19 -53.85 21.48
CA THR A 845 -12.86 -53.23 21.40
C THR A 845 -12.13 -53.83 20.22
N ALA A 846 -11.57 -52.98 19.36
CA ALA A 846 -10.66 -53.40 18.30
C ALA A 846 -9.39 -54.00 18.89
N ASP A 847 -8.86 -55.05 18.26
CA ASP A 847 -7.59 -55.65 18.67
C ASP A 847 -6.40 -54.69 18.45
N THR A 848 -5.19 -55.15 18.79
CA THR A 848 -3.95 -54.35 18.64
C THR A 848 -3.61 -54.02 17.18
N ASN A 849 -4.26 -54.68 16.21
CA ASN A 849 -4.17 -54.37 14.79
C ASN A 849 -5.38 -53.56 14.29
N GLY A 850 -6.27 -53.12 15.18
CA GLY A 850 -7.47 -52.38 14.82
C GLY A 850 -8.61 -53.24 14.28
N SER A 851 -8.51 -54.58 14.31
CA SER A 851 -9.51 -55.48 13.76
C SER A 851 -10.52 -55.93 14.80
N PHE A 852 -11.78 -56.06 14.40
CA PHE A 852 -12.84 -56.62 15.25
C PHE A 852 -13.98 -57.18 14.41
N GLU A 853 -14.79 -58.04 15.03
CA GLU A 853 -15.92 -58.68 14.38
C GLU A 853 -17.22 -58.40 15.13
N PHE A 854 -18.32 -58.39 14.39
CA PHE A 854 -19.67 -58.31 14.90
C PHE A 854 -20.56 -59.33 14.17
N ILE A 855 -21.38 -60.08 14.90
CA ILE A 855 -22.35 -61.02 14.33
C ILE A 855 -23.76 -60.50 14.60
N SER A 856 -24.52 -60.23 13.54
CA SER A 856 -25.93 -59.89 13.64
C SER A 856 -26.78 -61.15 13.74
N THR A 857 -27.54 -61.26 14.83
CA THR A 857 -28.55 -62.30 15.05
C THR A 857 -29.96 -61.80 14.68
N ASN A 858 -30.83 -62.68 14.18
CA ASN A 858 -32.22 -62.39 13.79
C ASN A 858 -32.40 -61.43 12.60
N SER A 859 -31.42 -61.32 11.69
CA SER A 859 -31.50 -60.49 10.49
C SER A 859 -32.59 -60.95 9.50
N ASP A 860 -33.00 -62.22 9.54
CA ASP A 860 -34.05 -62.79 8.69
C ASP A 860 -35.47 -62.26 8.99
N GLY A 861 -35.66 -61.57 10.12
CA GLY A 861 -36.95 -60.99 10.53
C GLY A 861 -37.28 -59.62 9.91
N PHE A 862 -36.35 -59.02 9.16
CA PHE A 862 -36.46 -57.66 8.63
C PHE A 862 -36.26 -57.64 7.12
N ALA A 863 -37.09 -56.87 6.39
CA ALA A 863 -36.95 -56.70 4.94
C ALA A 863 -35.65 -55.95 4.56
N ALA A 864 -35.17 -55.06 5.42
CA ALA A 864 -33.87 -54.41 5.33
C ALA A 864 -33.39 -54.00 6.73
N LEU A 865 -32.10 -54.17 7.01
CA LEU A 865 -31.46 -53.81 8.26
C LEU A 865 -30.10 -53.18 7.96
N PHE A 866 -29.89 -51.97 8.47
CA PHE A 866 -28.68 -51.16 8.25
C PHE A 866 -27.81 -51.17 9.52
N PHE A 867 -26.49 -51.13 9.36
CA PHE A 867 -25.53 -51.16 10.46
C PHE A 867 -24.54 -50.00 10.37
N ARG A 868 -24.10 -49.49 11.53
CA ARG A 868 -22.96 -48.56 11.62
C ARG A 868 -22.14 -48.84 12.88
N ALA A 869 -20.85 -48.50 12.83
CA ALA A 869 -19.97 -48.50 13.98
C ALA A 869 -19.58 -47.06 14.32
N ARG A 870 -19.71 -46.66 15.57
CA ARG A 870 -19.28 -45.34 16.06
C ARG A 870 -18.40 -45.51 17.28
N THR A 871 -17.52 -44.55 17.55
CA THR A 871 -16.86 -44.49 18.86
C THR A 871 -17.90 -44.07 19.91
N PRO A 872 -17.98 -44.74 21.08
CA PRO A 872 -18.94 -44.44 22.14
C PRO A 872 -19.00 -42.96 22.51
#